data_AF-A0A3D3UU69-F1
#
_entry.id   AF-A0A3D3UU69-F1
#
_cell.length_a   1.000
_cell.length_b   1.000
_cell.length_c   1.000
_cell.angle_alpha   90.00
_cell.angle_beta   90.00
_cell.angle_gamma   90.00
#
_symmetry.space_group_name_H-M   'P 1'
#
loop_
_entity.id
_entity.type
_entity.pdbx_description
1 polymer ?
#
loop_
_entity_poly.entity_id
_entity_poly.type
_entity_poly.pdbx_seq_one_letter_code
_entity_poly.pdbx_strand_id
1 'polypeptide(L)'
;MCLRSFSIRIFILVIFAGSAFTGDIQMEPFAMDWRDNSDSLVNMSFLLDAPAGKDGFIRMENGHLVKPDGDRFRIWGVNVTGAACFPSKEDAPVVAGHMARFGINCVRFHFLDSNWSGSLFVTGREDTRQLDRQQLDRLDYFVAELKKRGIYTNLNLNVGRNYRKGDGVRDYEYLGLAKVINYFDEHVQMLHAEYARQLLTHYNPYTKSKYCSEPAVVIVELVNENSIVEAWFSDRLLGTNKNKNPGTWADITAWYADQLTKKYNAWLRARLSGAELEELREMAGIKEGELIPRLTKDQFDAAPEKRFHLEAEFYMELEQNYFGQMYRYLKDELGVKALIVGTSDHNHWKSGYPLLSSTSRLDVVDGHVYWQHPRYLTDPVTGRRTFSIPNTPMVNDPLNSTVVQLSRSAVAGKPYTVSETNHPFPNEYACEGIGILAAYSAFHDWDGIFLYTFEHKDPGQWPPRTPGHFEIRPDPVRMTNLAACAVMFLRGDVQRAIETVPRSYSLQQVRESIRYPSSERPYFTPGFPVSAALRHATRIVSFSGQPGQYSKAGTDNPIVSDTGELSWYRSERGKGLVTIETEKSQAIIGFITDNNIALKNISVAAENEFCSIIVTSLSEEPITGSPSLLLVASARSANKGMFWNDDRTSLSDWGTEPTVIEPVRGSVTLRNIRPAEHVEAVPLNSAGKSMGRSIRARELADGFVIPIGQPATTWYLVKVQR
;
A
#
# COMPACT_ATOMS: atom_id res chain seq x y z
N MET A 1 -37.48 -73.25 -39.08
CA MET A 1 -37.61 -73.44 -37.62
C MET A 1 -36.20 -73.57 -37.04
N CYS A 2 -35.54 -72.45 -36.78
CA CYS A 2 -35.48 -71.74 -35.49
C CYS A 2 -34.46 -72.39 -34.53
N LEU A 3 -33.20 -71.97 -34.61
CA LEU A 3 -32.57 -70.94 -33.75
C LEU A 3 -32.49 -71.37 -32.28
N ARG A 4 -31.37 -71.98 -31.89
CA ARG A 4 -30.92 -72.08 -30.51
C ARG A 4 -29.90 -70.96 -30.25
N SER A 5 -30.32 -69.99 -29.45
CA SER A 5 -29.54 -68.83 -29.03
C SER A 5 -28.53 -69.23 -27.93
N PHE A 6 -27.23 -69.08 -28.20
CA PHE A 6 -26.18 -69.18 -27.18
C PHE A 6 -26.01 -67.79 -26.56
N SER A 7 -26.35 -67.65 -25.27
CA SER A 7 -26.13 -66.42 -24.50
C SER A 7 -24.67 -66.37 -24.03
N ILE A 8 -23.87 -65.50 -24.67
CA ILE A 8 -22.56 -65.08 -24.16
C ILE A 8 -22.80 -63.91 -23.19
N ARG A 9 -22.53 -64.13 -21.90
CA ARG A 9 -22.50 -63.06 -20.89
C ARG A 9 -21.19 -62.29 -21.02
N ILE A 10 -21.22 -61.10 -21.61
CA ILE A 10 -20.14 -60.12 -21.53
C ILE A 10 -20.26 -59.41 -20.19
N PHE A 11 -19.27 -59.60 -19.31
CA PHE A 11 -19.07 -58.77 -18.13
C PHE A 11 -18.47 -57.43 -18.60
N ILE A 12 -19.29 -56.38 -18.67
CA ILE A 12 -18.81 -55.00 -18.80
C ILE A 12 -18.37 -54.55 -17.41
N LEU A 13 -17.06 -54.43 -17.23
CA LEU A 13 -16.45 -53.77 -16.08
C LEU A 13 -16.67 -52.26 -16.26
N VAL A 14 -17.72 -51.71 -15.63
CA VAL A 14 -17.92 -50.26 -15.54
C VAL A 14 -16.92 -49.72 -14.53
N ILE A 15 -15.80 -49.19 -15.03
CA ILE A 15 -14.91 -48.34 -14.24
C ILE A 15 -15.67 -47.03 -14.01
N PHE A 16 -16.25 -46.87 -12.83
CA PHE A 16 -16.68 -45.56 -12.34
C PHE A 16 -15.43 -44.72 -12.08
N ALA A 17 -14.99 -43.97 -13.09
CA ALA A 17 -14.19 -42.78 -12.86
C ALA A 17 -15.11 -41.79 -12.15
N GLY A 18 -15.05 -41.77 -10.81
CA GLY A 18 -15.68 -40.73 -10.02
C GLY A 18 -15.01 -39.41 -10.34
N SER A 19 -15.59 -38.64 -11.26
CA SER A 19 -15.39 -37.20 -11.29
C SER A 19 -15.89 -36.68 -9.94
N ALA A 20 -14.97 -36.43 -9.01
CA ALA A 20 -15.30 -35.68 -7.81
C ALA A 20 -15.81 -34.32 -8.27
N PHE A 21 -17.12 -34.10 -8.17
CA PHE A 21 -17.67 -32.76 -8.14
C PHE A 21 -17.02 -32.05 -6.95
N THR A 22 -16.03 -31.19 -7.22
CA THR A 22 -15.49 -30.25 -6.24
C THR A 22 -16.58 -29.22 -5.98
N GLY A 23 -17.45 -29.50 -5.00
CA GLY A 23 -18.36 -28.47 -4.50
C GLY A 23 -17.57 -27.32 -3.89
N ASP A 24 -18.08 -26.09 -3.99
CA ASP A 24 -17.50 -24.94 -3.29
C ASP A 24 -17.28 -25.28 -1.81
N ILE A 25 -16.07 -25.00 -1.31
CA ILE A 25 -15.76 -25.15 0.11
C ILE A 25 -16.64 -24.16 0.88
N GLN A 26 -17.43 -24.67 1.83
CA GLN A 26 -18.34 -23.85 2.62
C GLN A 26 -17.56 -22.81 3.44
N MET A 27 -17.93 -21.54 3.28
CA MET A 27 -17.40 -20.46 4.11
C MET A 27 -17.87 -20.61 5.56
N GLU A 28 -16.96 -20.46 6.53
CA GLU A 28 -17.26 -20.59 7.96
C GLU A 28 -17.03 -19.26 8.71
N PRO A 29 -17.84 -18.94 9.74
CA PRO A 29 -17.67 -17.73 10.54
C PRO A 29 -16.28 -17.62 11.20
N PHE A 30 -15.63 -16.47 11.03
CA PHE A 30 -14.37 -16.15 11.70
C PHE A 30 -14.26 -14.63 11.86
N ALA A 31 -14.79 -14.10 12.96
CA ALA A 31 -14.75 -12.68 13.26
C ALA A 31 -13.42 -12.31 13.92
N MET A 32 -12.74 -11.27 13.44
CA MET A 32 -11.52 -10.76 14.07
C MET A 32 -11.80 -10.10 15.42
N ASP A 33 -11.31 -10.70 16.51
CA ASP A 33 -11.38 -10.12 17.85
C ASP A 33 -10.18 -9.19 18.10
N TRP A 34 -10.50 -7.91 18.18
CA TRP A 34 -9.53 -6.85 18.45
C TRP A 34 -9.48 -6.42 19.92
N ARG A 35 -10.48 -6.82 20.72
CA ARG A 35 -10.56 -6.45 22.14
C ARG A 35 -9.79 -7.42 23.02
N ASP A 36 -9.88 -8.71 22.74
CA ASP A 36 -9.13 -9.71 23.48
C ASP A 36 -7.69 -9.83 22.95
N ASN A 37 -6.77 -9.12 23.61
CA ASN A 37 -5.33 -9.17 23.32
C ASN A 37 -4.54 -9.97 24.37
N SER A 38 -5.23 -10.58 25.34
CA SER A 38 -4.62 -11.34 26.45
C SER A 38 -4.24 -12.75 26.01
N ASP A 39 -3.19 -13.33 26.63
CA ASP A 39 -2.83 -14.75 26.55
C ASP A 39 -2.79 -15.34 25.13
N SER A 40 -2.44 -14.52 24.14
CA SER A 40 -2.32 -14.95 22.75
C SER A 40 -1.10 -15.85 22.59
N LEU A 41 -1.29 -17.02 21.97
CA LEU A 41 -0.22 -17.96 21.67
C LEU A 41 0.70 -17.46 20.55
N VAL A 42 0.24 -16.48 19.76
CA VAL A 42 0.97 -15.85 18.67
C VAL A 42 0.93 -14.35 18.86
N ASN A 43 2.04 -13.79 19.33
CA ASN A 43 2.17 -12.37 19.64
C ASN A 43 3.49 -11.83 19.07
N MET A 44 3.40 -10.99 18.04
CA MET A 44 4.55 -10.42 17.33
C MET A 44 5.15 -9.19 18.01
N SER A 45 4.68 -8.80 19.20
CA SER A 45 5.22 -7.65 19.93
C SER A 45 6.70 -7.80 20.33
N PHE A 46 7.26 -9.02 20.28
CA PHE A 46 8.69 -9.24 20.46
C PHE A 46 9.55 -8.56 19.36
N LEU A 47 8.94 -8.21 18.22
CA LEU A 47 9.59 -7.44 17.15
C LEU A 47 9.65 -5.93 17.46
N LEU A 48 8.94 -5.47 18.50
CA LEU A 48 8.76 -4.05 18.78
C LEU A 48 9.68 -3.60 19.90
N ASP A 49 10.48 -2.58 19.58
CA ASP A 49 11.43 -2.00 20.52
C ASP A 49 10.77 -0.90 21.35
N ALA A 50 10.13 -1.30 22.46
CA ALA A 50 9.33 -0.41 23.28
C ALA A 50 10.16 0.33 24.36
N PRO A 51 9.81 1.59 24.70
CA PRO A 51 8.90 2.45 23.96
C PRO A 51 9.52 3.01 22.66
N ALA A 52 8.69 3.38 21.69
CA ALA A 52 9.15 3.96 20.43
C ALA A 52 9.97 5.23 20.67
N GLY A 53 11.10 5.34 19.99
CA GLY A 53 11.99 6.49 20.06
C GLY A 53 12.77 6.63 21.37
N LYS A 54 12.83 5.59 22.22
CA LYS A 54 13.56 5.61 23.50
C LYS A 54 15.05 5.97 23.34
N ASP A 55 15.66 5.56 22.23
CA ASP A 55 17.08 5.78 21.96
C ASP A 55 17.34 7.09 21.18
N GLY A 56 16.28 7.76 20.71
CA GLY A 56 16.36 8.95 19.86
C GLY A 56 15.61 8.83 18.53
N PHE A 57 15.87 9.76 17.62
CA PHE A 57 15.17 9.84 16.34
C PHE A 57 15.70 8.82 15.35
N ILE A 58 14.77 8.20 14.60
CA ILE A 58 15.10 7.52 13.35
C ILE A 58 15.68 8.54 12.39
N ARG A 59 16.74 8.16 11.68
CA ARG A 59 17.53 9.02 10.80
C ARG A 59 17.74 8.35 9.45
N MET A 60 18.07 9.16 8.45
CA MET A 60 18.50 8.67 7.15
C MET A 60 20.01 8.45 7.17
N GLU A 61 20.46 7.26 6.80
CA GLU A 61 21.87 6.96 6.58
C GLU A 61 22.02 6.02 5.38
N ASN A 62 22.92 6.34 4.44
CA ASN A 62 23.23 5.53 3.26
C ASN A 62 21.99 5.08 2.46
N GLY A 63 20.99 5.96 2.36
CA GLY A 63 19.74 5.68 1.64
C GLY A 63 18.75 4.79 2.37
N HIS A 64 18.90 4.61 3.69
CA HIS A 64 18.02 3.79 4.51
C HIS A 64 17.59 4.50 5.79
N LEU A 65 16.50 4.02 6.38
CA LEU A 65 16.10 4.40 7.73
C LEU A 65 16.94 3.62 8.74
N VAL A 66 17.55 4.32 9.68
CA VAL A 66 18.35 3.69 10.75
C VAL A 66 17.97 4.25 12.12
N LYS A 67 18.16 3.42 13.14
CA LYS A 67 18.10 3.81 14.54
C LYS A 67 19.30 4.69 14.92
N PRO A 68 19.30 5.34 16.10
CA PRO A 68 20.42 6.15 16.58
C PRO A 68 21.76 5.41 16.60
N ASP A 69 21.78 4.13 16.96
CA ASP A 69 22.97 3.26 16.98
C ASP A 69 23.49 2.85 15.58
N GLY A 70 22.72 3.09 14.52
CA GLY A 70 23.06 2.71 13.14
C GLY A 70 22.36 1.45 12.65
N ASP A 71 21.61 0.75 13.50
CA ASP A 71 20.88 -0.43 13.09
C ASP A 71 19.76 -0.09 12.10
N ARG A 72 19.51 -1.00 11.15
CA ARG A 72 18.44 -0.84 10.17
C ARG A 72 17.08 -0.72 10.87
N PHE A 73 16.30 0.28 10.47
CA PHE A 73 14.91 0.41 10.84
C PHE A 73 14.04 0.16 9.60
N ARG A 74 13.05 -0.73 9.72
CA ARG A 74 12.06 -0.99 8.68
C ARG A 74 10.67 -0.76 9.25
N ILE A 75 9.80 -0.14 8.47
CA ILE A 75 8.43 0.15 8.88
C ILE A 75 7.49 -0.96 8.38
N TRP A 76 6.86 -1.66 9.31
CA TRP A 76 5.70 -2.49 9.07
C TRP A 76 4.48 -1.79 9.65
N GLY A 77 3.81 -1.01 8.81
CA GLY A 77 2.84 -0.02 9.23
C GLY A 77 1.41 -0.27 8.76
N VAL A 78 0.50 0.50 9.32
CA VAL A 78 -0.88 0.62 8.84
C VAL A 78 -1.32 2.07 8.84
N ASN A 79 -2.31 2.38 8.02
CA ASN A 79 -3.03 3.65 8.13
C ASN A 79 -4.12 3.54 9.20
N VAL A 80 -4.41 4.64 9.89
CA VAL A 80 -5.69 4.87 10.58
C VAL A 80 -6.27 6.14 9.99
N THR A 81 -7.57 6.12 9.67
CA THR A 81 -8.17 7.18 8.84
C THR A 81 -9.34 7.86 9.55
N GLY A 82 -9.40 9.20 9.52
CA GLY A 82 -10.54 9.96 10.03
C GLY A 82 -10.81 9.70 11.51
N ALA A 83 -12.01 9.22 11.86
CA ALA A 83 -12.40 8.97 13.25
C ALA A 83 -11.51 7.93 13.95
N ALA A 84 -10.94 6.97 13.22
CA ALA A 84 -10.02 5.98 13.79
C ALA A 84 -8.73 6.60 14.35
N CYS A 85 -8.35 7.81 13.91
CA CYS A 85 -7.21 8.56 14.44
C CYS A 85 -7.41 9.03 15.89
N PHE A 86 -8.67 9.06 16.36
CA PHE A 86 -9.05 9.64 17.63
C PHE A 86 -9.84 8.61 18.45
N PRO A 87 -9.26 7.48 18.88
CA PRO A 87 -9.99 6.53 19.72
C PRO A 87 -10.35 7.15 21.08
N SER A 88 -11.33 6.57 21.77
CA SER A 88 -11.60 6.93 23.17
C SER A 88 -10.38 6.59 24.06
N LYS A 89 -10.26 7.19 25.25
CA LYS A 89 -9.17 6.81 26.18
C LYS A 89 -9.30 5.39 26.72
N GLU A 90 -10.48 4.80 26.62
CA GLU A 90 -10.74 3.40 26.93
C GLU A 90 -10.24 2.48 25.81
N ASP A 91 -10.55 2.81 24.56
CA ASP A 91 -10.19 1.98 23.41
C ASP A 91 -8.74 2.13 22.96
N ALA A 92 -8.12 3.31 23.11
CA ALA A 92 -6.75 3.57 22.66
C ALA A 92 -5.72 2.52 23.11
N PRO A 93 -5.63 2.12 24.40
CA PRO A 93 -4.70 1.08 24.83
C PRO A 93 -5.03 -0.31 24.26
N VAL A 94 -6.30 -0.60 24.01
CA VAL A 94 -6.77 -1.88 23.44
C VAL A 94 -6.39 -1.97 21.97
N VAL A 95 -6.66 -0.91 21.20
CA VAL A 95 -6.28 -0.80 19.78
C VAL A 95 -4.77 -0.86 19.61
N ALA A 96 -4.01 -0.12 20.43
CA ALA A 96 -2.55 -0.16 20.38
C ALA A 96 -2.00 -1.55 20.76
N GLY A 97 -2.61 -2.23 21.74
CA GLY A 97 -2.27 -3.60 22.11
C GLY A 97 -2.54 -4.60 20.99
N HIS A 98 -3.66 -4.44 20.29
CA HIS A 98 -3.97 -5.24 19.12
C HIS A 98 -2.94 -5.04 18.02
N MET A 99 -2.62 -3.79 17.67
CA MET A 99 -1.61 -3.51 16.64
C MET A 99 -0.25 -4.13 16.99
N ALA A 100 0.17 -4.01 18.25
CA ALA A 100 1.42 -4.58 18.73
C ALA A 100 1.46 -6.11 18.58
N ARG A 101 0.35 -6.80 18.84
CA ARG A 101 0.22 -8.26 18.68
C ARG A 101 0.49 -8.72 17.25
N PHE A 102 0.18 -7.89 16.25
CA PHE A 102 0.42 -8.16 14.83
C PHE A 102 1.76 -7.61 14.31
N GLY A 103 2.62 -7.10 15.20
CA GLY A 103 3.97 -6.64 14.83
C GLY A 103 3.96 -5.30 14.08
N ILE A 104 2.84 -4.58 14.09
CA ILE A 104 2.74 -3.24 13.52
C ILE A 104 3.64 -2.32 14.35
N ASN A 105 4.60 -1.67 13.70
CA ASN A 105 5.57 -0.79 14.34
C ASN A 105 5.43 0.68 13.94
N CYS A 106 4.48 1.02 13.06
CA CYS A 106 4.16 2.41 12.74
C CYS A 106 2.69 2.62 12.36
N VAL A 107 2.12 3.75 12.76
CA VAL A 107 0.77 4.18 12.39
C VAL A 107 0.83 5.48 11.60
N ARG A 108 0.30 5.49 10.38
CA ARG A 108 0.07 6.70 9.59
C ARG A 108 -1.31 7.27 9.89
N PHE A 109 -1.33 8.47 10.49
CA PHE A 109 -2.55 9.19 10.82
C PHE A 109 -3.05 9.97 9.61
N HIS A 110 -4.13 9.48 9.02
CA HIS A 110 -4.64 9.93 7.74
C HIS A 110 -5.96 10.69 7.88
N PHE A 111 -6.19 11.71 7.02
CA PHE A 111 -7.39 12.56 7.07
C PHE A 111 -7.67 13.23 8.43
N LEU A 112 -6.61 13.57 9.18
CA LEU A 112 -6.70 14.37 10.42
C LEU A 112 -7.42 15.71 10.21
N ASP A 113 -7.37 16.24 8.99
CA ASP A 113 -7.86 17.54 8.57
C ASP A 113 -9.21 17.50 7.81
N SER A 114 -9.90 16.35 7.82
CA SER A 114 -11.14 16.13 7.06
C SER A 114 -12.39 16.79 7.67
N ASN A 115 -13.51 16.80 6.94
CA ASN A 115 -14.82 17.27 7.44
C ASN A 115 -15.95 16.22 7.37
N TRP A 116 -15.67 15.02 6.87
CA TRP A 116 -16.65 13.95 6.65
C TRP A 116 -16.65 12.88 7.77
N SER A 117 -15.72 12.98 8.73
CA SER A 117 -15.55 12.11 9.89
C SER A 117 -14.95 12.89 11.06
N GLY A 118 -14.40 12.19 12.06
CA GLY A 118 -13.59 12.81 13.12
C GLY A 118 -12.44 13.64 12.54
N SER A 119 -12.23 14.83 13.10
CA SER A 119 -11.31 15.85 12.57
C SER A 119 -10.56 16.54 13.70
N LEU A 120 -9.37 17.08 13.39
CA LEU A 120 -8.67 18.03 14.24
C LEU A 120 -9.25 19.44 14.14
N PHE A 121 -10.08 19.79 13.15
CA PHE A 121 -10.70 21.11 13.09
C PHE A 121 -12.05 21.13 13.80
N VAL A 122 -12.32 22.21 14.54
CA VAL A 122 -13.57 22.40 15.27
C VAL A 122 -14.77 22.36 14.32
N THR A 123 -15.75 21.51 14.65
CA THR A 123 -17.03 21.42 13.93
C THR A 123 -17.87 22.69 14.11
N GLY A 124 -18.52 23.16 13.04
CA GLY A 124 -19.44 24.31 13.09
C GLY A 124 -18.78 25.70 13.06
N ARG A 125 -17.45 25.80 13.09
CA ARG A 125 -16.75 27.07 12.79
C ARG A 125 -16.83 27.41 11.30
N GLU A 126 -16.90 28.70 11.00
CA GLU A 126 -16.81 29.23 9.63
C GLU A 126 -15.39 29.13 9.04
N ASP A 127 -14.38 28.74 9.81
CA ASP A 127 -12.98 28.55 9.40
C ASP A 127 -12.44 27.19 9.86
N THR A 128 -11.26 26.83 9.36
CA THR A 128 -10.46 25.65 9.72
C THR A 128 -9.13 26.08 10.35
N ARG A 129 -9.14 27.15 11.16
CA ARG A 129 -7.91 27.75 11.72
C ARG A 129 -7.70 27.48 13.20
N GLN A 130 -8.59 26.69 13.81
CA GLN A 130 -8.52 26.29 15.22
C GLN A 130 -8.60 24.78 15.34
N LEU A 131 -7.65 24.20 16.08
CA LEU A 131 -7.69 22.78 16.47
C LEU A 131 -8.74 22.53 17.56
N ASP A 132 -9.48 21.43 17.41
CA ASP A 132 -10.40 20.91 18.40
C ASP A 132 -9.61 20.28 19.56
N ARG A 133 -9.78 20.84 20.76
CA ARG A 133 -9.01 20.45 21.94
C ARG A 133 -9.32 19.02 22.40
N GLN A 134 -10.55 18.53 22.21
CA GLN A 134 -10.93 17.19 22.64
C GLN A 134 -10.34 16.15 21.67
N GLN A 135 -10.43 16.42 20.37
CA GLN A 135 -9.84 15.55 19.35
C GLN A 135 -8.32 15.52 19.46
N LEU A 136 -7.69 16.67 19.74
CA LEU A 136 -6.25 16.74 19.97
C LEU A 136 -5.81 15.96 21.23
N ASP A 137 -6.57 16.03 22.34
CA ASP A 137 -6.29 15.22 23.54
C ASP A 137 -6.43 13.70 23.28
N ARG A 138 -7.39 13.30 22.43
CA ARG A 138 -7.54 11.88 22.01
C ARG A 138 -6.39 11.42 21.14
N LEU A 139 -5.98 12.24 20.17
CA LEU A 139 -4.79 11.97 19.35
C LEU A 139 -3.54 11.85 20.23
N ASP A 140 -3.35 12.81 21.14
CA ASP A 140 -2.21 12.84 22.07
C ASP A 140 -2.12 11.57 22.91
N TYR A 141 -3.25 11.15 23.47
CA TYR A 141 -3.34 9.93 24.27
C TYR A 141 -3.07 8.69 23.42
N PHE A 142 -3.61 8.61 22.21
CA PHE A 142 -3.38 7.46 21.33
C PHE A 142 -1.93 7.36 20.89
N VAL A 143 -1.28 8.47 20.51
CA VAL A 143 0.17 8.51 20.23
C VAL A 143 0.98 8.01 21.42
N ALA A 144 0.61 8.38 22.65
CA ALA A 144 1.29 7.87 23.84
C ALA A 144 1.10 6.36 24.05
N GLU A 145 -0.10 5.82 23.78
CA GLU A 145 -0.36 4.38 23.87
C GLU A 145 0.38 3.56 22.80
N LEU A 146 0.51 4.11 21.59
CA LEU A 146 1.34 3.55 20.53
C LEU A 146 2.82 3.57 20.94
N LYS A 147 3.32 4.72 21.40
CA LYS A 147 4.70 4.90 21.88
C LYS A 147 5.06 3.89 22.97
N LYS A 148 4.20 3.70 23.97
CA LYS A 148 4.39 2.73 25.07
C LYS A 148 4.67 1.30 24.58
N ARG A 149 4.18 0.95 23.38
CA ARG A 149 4.27 -0.39 22.79
C ARG A 149 5.31 -0.51 21.67
N GLY A 150 6.17 0.49 21.48
CA GLY A 150 7.17 0.46 20.41
C GLY A 150 6.63 0.80 19.02
N ILE A 151 5.42 1.39 18.94
CA ILE A 151 4.79 1.77 17.67
C ILE A 151 5.04 3.26 17.41
N TYR A 152 5.74 3.55 16.33
CA TYR A 152 6.03 4.91 15.83
C TYR A 152 4.81 5.50 15.11
N THR A 153 4.89 6.80 14.78
CA THR A 153 3.78 7.51 14.14
C THR A 153 4.24 8.34 12.94
N ASN A 154 3.43 8.35 11.88
CA ASN A 154 3.48 9.30 10.78
C ASN A 154 2.31 10.30 10.90
N LEU A 155 2.60 11.60 10.82
CA LEU A 155 1.62 12.68 10.91
C LEU A 155 1.45 13.40 9.55
N ASN A 156 0.21 13.43 9.04
CA ASN A 156 -0.12 14.14 7.80
C ASN A 156 -0.52 15.60 8.06
N LEU A 157 -0.07 16.51 7.19
CA LEU A 157 -0.35 17.95 7.28
C LEU A 157 -1.39 18.46 6.26
N ASN A 158 -1.67 17.72 5.20
CA ASN A 158 -2.74 18.06 4.27
C ASN A 158 -3.23 16.81 3.52
N VAL A 159 -4.48 16.42 3.75
CA VAL A 159 -5.07 15.23 3.12
C VAL A 159 -6.44 15.57 2.55
N GLY A 160 -7.36 16.00 3.43
CA GLY A 160 -8.77 16.17 3.10
C GLY A 160 -9.38 17.46 3.62
N ARG A 161 -8.57 18.51 3.80
CA ARG A 161 -9.07 19.83 4.21
C ARG A 161 -10.02 20.42 3.18
N ASN A 162 -11.26 20.65 3.61
CA ASN A 162 -12.20 21.51 2.90
C ASN A 162 -12.19 22.90 3.54
N TYR A 163 -11.78 23.91 2.76
CA TYR A 163 -11.81 25.29 3.22
C TYR A 163 -13.24 25.79 3.41
N ARG A 164 -13.40 26.75 4.32
CA ARG A 164 -14.66 27.38 4.70
C ARG A 164 -14.56 28.90 4.48
N LYS A 165 -15.69 29.60 4.55
CA LYS A 165 -15.77 31.05 4.25
C LYS A 165 -14.78 31.89 5.07
N GLY A 166 -14.69 31.62 6.36
CA GLY A 166 -13.82 32.30 7.32
C GLY A 166 -12.32 31.99 7.14
N ASP A 167 -11.96 30.97 6.34
CA ASP A 167 -10.57 30.76 5.95
C ASP A 167 -10.08 31.86 5.00
N GLY A 168 -10.98 32.59 4.33
CA GLY A 168 -10.63 33.63 3.37
C GLY A 168 -10.07 33.10 2.04
N VAL A 169 -10.19 31.79 1.80
CA VAL A 169 -9.82 31.16 0.52
C VAL A 169 -10.86 31.53 -0.54
N ARG A 170 -10.40 32.07 -1.66
CA ARG A 170 -11.26 32.41 -2.79
C ARG A 170 -11.90 31.13 -3.34
N ASP A 171 -13.16 31.23 -3.74
CA ASP A 171 -13.93 30.11 -4.33
C ASP A 171 -13.93 28.81 -3.48
N TYR A 172 -13.77 28.90 -2.15
CA TYR A 172 -13.59 27.74 -1.25
C TYR A 172 -14.60 26.61 -1.48
N GLU A 173 -15.86 26.95 -1.76
CA GLU A 173 -16.95 25.99 -1.99
C GLU A 173 -16.83 25.22 -3.31
N TYR A 174 -15.96 25.65 -4.23
CA TYR A 174 -15.71 25.03 -5.53
C TYR A 174 -14.41 24.24 -5.58
N LEU A 175 -13.61 24.25 -4.51
CA LEU A 175 -12.29 23.61 -4.51
C LEU A 175 -12.30 22.16 -4.04
N GLY A 176 -13.38 21.71 -3.38
CA GLY A 176 -13.43 20.37 -2.79
C GLY A 176 -12.32 20.22 -1.74
N LEU A 177 -11.42 19.25 -1.93
CA LEU A 177 -10.23 19.05 -1.09
C LEU A 177 -9.07 20.01 -1.42
N ALA A 178 -9.28 20.93 -2.37
CA ALA A 178 -8.31 21.94 -2.81
C ALA A 178 -6.94 21.35 -3.20
N LYS A 179 -6.94 20.14 -3.78
CA LYS A 179 -5.77 19.56 -4.45
C LYS A 179 -5.18 20.60 -5.41
N VAL A 180 -3.88 20.55 -5.61
CA VAL A 180 -3.07 21.42 -6.48
C VAL A 180 -2.94 22.89 -6.08
N ILE A 181 -3.92 23.47 -5.38
CA ILE A 181 -3.94 24.90 -5.04
C ILE A 181 -2.76 25.28 -4.13
N ASN A 182 -2.35 24.37 -3.25
CA ASN A 182 -1.19 24.52 -2.37
C ASN A 182 0.13 24.79 -3.12
N TYR A 183 0.24 24.48 -4.41
CA TYR A 183 1.48 24.69 -5.15
C TYR A 183 1.69 26.13 -5.64
N PHE A 184 0.63 26.96 -5.70
CA PHE A 184 0.75 28.29 -6.30
C PHE A 184 -0.10 29.40 -5.66
N ASP A 185 -1.02 29.08 -4.74
CA ASP A 185 -1.77 30.09 -3.98
C ASP A 185 -1.09 30.36 -2.63
N GLU A 186 -0.59 31.57 -2.45
CA GLU A 186 0.15 31.98 -1.25
C GLU A 186 -0.70 31.94 0.03
N HIS A 187 -2.02 32.17 -0.06
CA HIS A 187 -2.91 32.17 1.10
C HIS A 187 -3.19 30.75 1.60
N VAL A 188 -3.42 29.81 0.68
CA VAL A 188 -3.53 28.38 0.98
C VAL A 188 -2.21 27.83 1.55
N GLN A 189 -1.06 28.25 1.02
CA GLN A 189 0.25 27.90 1.58
C GLN A 189 0.43 28.42 3.01
N MET A 190 0.02 29.67 3.28
CA MET A 190 0.02 30.24 4.62
C MET A 190 -0.87 29.45 5.59
N LEU A 191 -2.09 29.08 5.18
CA LEU A 191 -3.00 28.28 6.00
C LEU A 191 -2.47 26.86 6.27
N HIS A 192 -1.69 26.30 5.34
CA HIS A 192 -1.01 25.02 5.55
C HIS A 192 0.13 25.18 6.58
N ALA A 193 0.97 26.20 6.45
CA ALA A 193 2.02 26.52 7.41
C ALA A 193 1.45 26.81 8.82
N GLU A 194 0.31 27.51 8.90
CA GLU A 194 -0.41 27.75 10.15
C GLU A 194 -0.84 26.43 10.82
N TYR A 195 -1.50 25.54 10.09
CA TYR A 195 -1.92 24.24 10.62
C TYR A 195 -0.71 23.39 11.07
N ALA A 196 0.35 23.36 10.26
CA ALA A 196 1.59 22.65 10.58
C ALA A 196 2.22 23.17 11.88
N ARG A 197 2.29 24.49 12.06
CA ARG A 197 2.77 25.10 13.32
C ARG A 197 1.89 24.73 14.51
N GLN A 198 0.57 24.83 14.37
CA GLN A 198 -0.36 24.50 15.46
C GLN A 198 -0.19 23.06 15.92
N LEU A 199 -0.17 22.11 14.98
CA LEU A 199 -0.04 20.69 15.31
C LEU A 199 1.38 20.36 15.79
N LEU A 200 2.44 20.69 15.05
CA LEU A 200 3.77 20.18 15.34
C LEU A 200 4.43 20.85 16.56
N THR A 201 4.04 22.08 16.91
CA THR A 201 4.56 22.75 18.12
C THR A 201 3.71 22.51 19.36
N HIS A 202 2.58 21.80 19.22
CA HIS A 202 1.73 21.38 20.33
C HIS A 202 2.49 20.46 21.29
N TYR A 203 2.30 20.68 22.58
CA TYR A 203 2.88 19.85 23.64
C TYR A 203 1.89 18.75 24.01
N ASN A 204 2.26 17.50 23.73
CA ASN A 204 1.48 16.35 24.12
C ASN A 204 1.74 16.04 25.62
N PRO A 205 0.71 16.17 26.48
CA PRO A 205 0.88 16.00 27.92
C PRO A 205 1.11 14.56 28.36
N TYR A 206 0.90 13.57 27.49
CA TYR A 206 1.12 12.14 27.79
C TYR A 206 2.52 11.69 27.41
N THR A 207 3.07 12.17 26.29
CA THR A 207 4.46 11.88 25.88
C THR A 207 5.49 12.85 26.47
N LYS A 208 5.02 13.97 27.03
CA LYS A 208 5.83 15.03 27.65
C LYS A 208 6.78 15.73 26.68
N SER A 209 6.38 15.83 25.43
CA SER A 209 7.18 16.39 24.34
C SER A 209 6.29 17.20 23.39
N LYS A 210 6.90 18.06 22.58
CA LYS A 210 6.24 18.62 21.40
C LYS A 210 6.36 17.63 20.25
N TYR A 211 5.38 17.56 19.35
CA TYR A 211 5.45 16.66 18.19
C TYR A 211 6.69 16.88 17.31
N CYS A 212 7.12 18.13 17.12
CA CYS A 212 8.35 18.44 16.37
C CYS A 212 9.64 17.89 17.02
N SER A 213 9.58 17.54 18.31
CA SER A 213 10.68 17.02 19.13
C SER A 213 10.35 15.69 19.80
N GLU A 214 9.36 14.94 19.29
CA GLU A 214 8.98 13.61 19.79
C GLU A 214 9.63 12.53 18.93
N PRO A 215 10.61 11.76 19.47
CA PRO A 215 11.27 10.67 18.73
C PRO A 215 10.34 9.55 18.22
N ALA A 216 9.17 9.36 18.83
CA ALA A 216 8.15 8.43 18.35
C ALA A 216 7.45 8.91 17.06
N VAL A 217 7.57 10.19 16.69
CA VAL A 217 7.14 10.68 15.37
C VAL A 217 8.29 10.45 14.39
N VAL A 218 8.14 9.45 13.52
CA VAL A 218 9.18 9.08 12.54
C VAL A 218 9.07 9.89 11.26
N ILE A 219 7.85 10.16 10.79
CA ILE A 219 7.59 10.85 9.52
C ILE A 219 6.56 11.97 9.71
N VAL A 220 6.78 13.10 9.07
CA VAL A 220 5.78 14.14 8.81
C VAL A 220 5.58 14.24 7.30
N GLU A 221 4.32 14.15 6.86
CA GLU A 221 3.96 14.18 5.45
C GLU A 221 3.29 15.49 5.08
N LEU A 222 3.79 16.17 4.04
CA LEU A 222 3.30 17.50 3.66
C LEU A 222 1.92 17.44 3.01
N VAL A 223 1.75 16.65 1.95
CA VAL A 223 0.47 16.51 1.23
C VAL A 223 0.26 15.06 0.77
N ASN A 224 -0.96 14.56 0.82
CA ASN A 224 -1.29 13.23 0.29
C ASN A 224 -1.64 13.29 -1.21
N GLU A 225 -1.08 12.39 -2.01
CA GLU A 225 -1.44 12.15 -3.43
C GLU A 225 -1.78 13.43 -4.20
N ASN A 226 -0.77 14.29 -4.40
CA ASN A 226 -1.01 15.60 -5.00
C ASN A 226 0.17 16.02 -5.88
N SER A 227 -0.07 16.40 -7.13
CA SER A 227 0.96 16.96 -8.00
C SER A 227 0.33 17.94 -8.98
N ILE A 228 0.96 19.11 -9.12
CA ILE A 228 0.51 20.11 -10.12
C ILE A 228 0.87 19.66 -11.54
N VAL A 229 1.95 18.88 -11.72
CA VAL A 229 2.31 18.32 -13.02
C VAL A 229 1.27 17.28 -13.45
N GLU A 230 0.82 16.43 -12.54
CA GLU A 230 -0.25 15.47 -12.83
C GLU A 230 -1.59 16.15 -13.12
N ALA A 231 -1.91 17.21 -12.38
CA ALA A 231 -3.09 18.01 -12.69
C ALA A 231 -3.02 18.66 -14.07
N TRP A 232 -1.84 19.09 -14.51
CA TRP A 232 -1.64 19.64 -15.85
C TRP A 232 -1.90 18.60 -16.93
N PHE A 233 -1.27 17.43 -16.87
CA PHE A 233 -1.46 16.39 -17.89
C PHE A 233 -2.82 15.65 -17.80
N SER A 234 -3.63 15.99 -16.79
CA SER A 234 -4.98 15.48 -16.59
C SER A 234 -6.06 16.54 -16.83
N ASP A 235 -5.71 17.70 -17.41
CA ASP A 235 -6.62 18.81 -17.70
C ASP A 235 -7.41 19.32 -16.47
N ARG A 236 -6.78 19.26 -15.28
CA ARG A 236 -7.36 19.75 -14.01
C ARG A 236 -6.90 21.16 -13.64
N LEU A 237 -6.36 21.90 -14.61
CA LEU A 237 -5.89 23.29 -14.45
C LEU A 237 -6.50 24.27 -15.47
N LEU A 238 -7.64 23.91 -16.08
CA LEU A 238 -8.28 24.64 -17.19
C LEU A 238 -9.22 25.76 -16.72
N GLY A 239 -9.71 25.70 -15.47
CA GLY A 239 -10.59 26.74 -14.93
C GLY A 239 -12.07 26.55 -15.27
N THR A 240 -12.48 25.34 -15.64
CA THR A 240 -13.83 25.02 -16.12
C THR A 240 -14.79 24.60 -14.99
N ASN A 241 -14.27 24.31 -13.80
CA ASN A 241 -15.10 23.84 -12.70
C ASN A 241 -16.04 24.94 -12.18
N LYS A 242 -17.34 24.60 -12.14
CA LYS A 242 -18.44 25.43 -11.61
C LYS A 242 -19.25 24.69 -10.55
N ASN A 243 -18.86 23.47 -10.21
CA ASN A 243 -19.59 22.61 -9.29
C ASN A 243 -19.16 22.89 -7.85
N LYS A 244 -20.13 23.12 -6.98
CA LYS A 244 -19.89 23.23 -5.54
C LYS A 244 -19.59 21.84 -4.98
N ASN A 245 -18.67 21.79 -4.01
CA ASN A 245 -18.22 20.57 -3.32
C ASN A 245 -17.86 19.44 -4.32
N PRO A 246 -16.97 19.70 -5.28
CA PRO A 246 -16.62 18.70 -6.27
C PRO A 246 -15.84 17.54 -5.62
N GLY A 247 -15.72 16.43 -6.36
CA GLY A 247 -14.89 15.30 -5.94
C GLY A 247 -13.38 15.63 -5.92
N THR A 248 -12.57 14.68 -5.42
CA THR A 248 -11.12 14.84 -5.21
C THR A 248 -10.35 15.34 -6.43
N TRP A 249 -10.67 14.84 -7.62
CA TRP A 249 -9.90 15.05 -8.86
C TRP A 249 -10.57 16.04 -9.81
N ALA A 250 -11.16 17.10 -9.27
CA ALA A 250 -11.80 18.14 -10.07
C ALA A 250 -10.80 19.16 -10.64
N ASP A 251 -11.24 19.86 -11.69
CA ASP A 251 -10.55 21.02 -12.25
C ASP A 251 -10.67 22.24 -11.30
N ILE A 252 -9.77 23.21 -11.46
CA ILE A 252 -9.78 24.48 -10.72
C ILE A 252 -10.85 25.44 -11.28
N THR A 253 -11.11 26.54 -10.58
CA THR A 253 -12.01 27.60 -11.06
C THR A 253 -11.33 28.55 -12.05
N ALA A 254 -12.13 29.29 -12.81
CA ALA A 254 -11.63 30.28 -13.78
C ALA A 254 -10.69 31.32 -13.15
N TRP A 255 -10.95 31.72 -11.91
CA TRP A 255 -10.08 32.67 -11.20
C TRP A 255 -8.69 32.09 -10.96
N TYR A 256 -8.60 30.87 -10.43
CA TYR A 256 -7.33 30.19 -10.21
C TYR A 256 -6.57 29.91 -11.52
N ALA A 257 -7.29 29.56 -12.59
CA ALA A 257 -6.68 29.36 -13.90
C ALA A 257 -6.08 30.65 -14.48
N ASP A 258 -6.74 31.80 -14.32
CA ASP A 258 -6.22 33.13 -14.68
C ASP A 258 -4.96 33.49 -13.87
N GLN A 259 -5.00 33.28 -12.54
CA GLN A 259 -3.82 33.53 -11.68
C GLN A 259 -2.63 32.68 -12.10
N LEU A 260 -2.85 31.41 -12.40
CA LEU A 260 -1.81 30.48 -12.82
C LEU A 260 -1.21 30.86 -14.18
N THR A 261 -2.05 31.30 -15.14
CA THR A 261 -1.58 31.83 -16.44
C THR A 261 -0.76 33.13 -16.28
N LYS A 262 -1.17 34.02 -15.36
CA LYS A 262 -0.40 35.23 -15.04
C LYS A 262 0.95 34.90 -14.42
N LYS A 263 1.01 33.94 -13.49
CA LYS A 263 2.26 33.45 -12.89
C LYS A 263 3.17 32.82 -13.95
N TYR A 264 2.64 32.02 -14.87
CA TYR A 264 3.41 31.46 -15.99
C TYR A 264 4.04 32.56 -16.86
N ASN A 265 3.27 33.56 -17.24
CA ASN A 265 3.80 34.65 -18.08
C ASN A 265 4.79 35.56 -17.33
N ALA A 266 4.60 35.76 -16.02
CA ALA A 266 5.60 36.45 -15.21
C ALA A 266 6.91 35.65 -15.11
N TRP A 267 6.81 34.33 -14.97
CA TRP A 267 7.95 33.41 -14.97
C TRP A 267 8.71 33.43 -16.29
N LEU A 268 8.01 33.43 -17.44
CA LEU A 268 8.61 33.55 -18.77
C LEU A 268 9.36 34.88 -18.93
N ARG A 269 8.74 36.01 -18.56
CA ARG A 269 9.37 37.34 -18.64
C ARG A 269 10.63 37.48 -17.79
N ALA A 270 10.72 36.74 -16.69
CA ALA A 270 11.90 36.77 -15.83
C ALA A 270 13.08 35.96 -16.39
N ARG A 271 12.87 35.09 -17.39
CA ARG A 271 13.87 34.14 -17.90
C ARG A 271 14.25 34.34 -19.35
N LEU A 272 13.29 34.80 -20.16
CA LEU A 272 13.44 34.87 -21.61
C LEU A 272 13.67 36.31 -22.06
N SER A 273 14.46 36.45 -23.11
CA SER A 273 14.61 37.72 -23.84
C SER A 273 13.31 38.12 -24.56
N GLY A 274 13.21 39.38 -24.97
CA GLY A 274 12.07 39.86 -25.75
C GLY A 274 11.86 39.09 -27.06
N ALA A 275 12.95 38.69 -27.71
CA ALA A 275 12.91 37.90 -28.95
C ALA A 275 12.37 36.48 -28.71
N GLU A 276 12.80 35.81 -27.64
CA GLU A 276 12.31 34.48 -27.28
C GLU A 276 10.83 34.51 -26.85
N LEU A 277 10.39 35.57 -26.18
CA LEU A 277 8.98 35.76 -25.87
C LEU A 277 8.14 35.92 -27.12
N GLU A 278 8.63 36.67 -28.12
CA GLU A 278 7.92 36.84 -29.39
C GLU A 278 7.85 35.54 -30.17
N GLU A 279 8.95 34.78 -30.23
CA GLU A 279 8.97 33.43 -30.81
C GLU A 279 7.91 32.52 -30.15
N LEU A 280 7.75 32.58 -28.83
CA LEU A 280 6.70 31.80 -28.13
C LEU A 280 5.29 32.30 -28.44
N ARG A 281 5.08 33.61 -28.66
CA ARG A 281 3.77 34.15 -29.08
C ARG A 281 3.41 33.66 -30.47
N GLU A 282 4.37 33.67 -31.40
CA GLU A 282 4.22 33.12 -32.74
C GLU A 282 3.85 31.63 -32.69
N MET A 283 4.59 30.82 -31.90
CA MET A 283 4.29 29.40 -31.68
C MET A 283 2.90 29.16 -31.06
N ALA A 284 2.39 30.12 -30.27
CA ALA A 284 1.08 30.04 -29.65
C ALA A 284 -0.05 30.63 -30.52
N GLY A 285 0.28 31.29 -31.64
CA GLY A 285 -0.70 31.92 -32.53
C GLY A 285 -1.41 33.13 -31.90
N ILE A 286 -0.75 33.84 -30.98
CA ILE A 286 -1.32 34.99 -30.26
C ILE A 286 -0.62 36.30 -30.66
N LYS A 287 -1.27 37.44 -30.39
CA LYS A 287 -0.75 38.77 -30.76
C LYS A 287 0.20 39.33 -29.69
N GLU A 288 0.99 40.32 -30.07
CA GLU A 288 1.79 41.11 -29.13
C GLU A 288 0.90 41.69 -28.01
N GLY A 289 1.37 41.61 -26.76
CA GLY A 289 0.65 42.07 -25.58
C GLY A 289 -0.33 41.06 -24.97
N GLU A 290 -0.67 39.97 -25.67
CA GLU A 290 -1.46 38.87 -25.11
C GLU A 290 -0.60 37.96 -24.21
N LEU A 291 -1.23 37.35 -23.21
CA LEU A 291 -0.57 36.34 -22.36
C LEU A 291 -0.45 35.03 -23.13
N ILE A 292 0.73 34.42 -23.11
CA ILE A 292 0.98 33.09 -23.67
C ILE A 292 0.10 32.08 -22.92
N PRO A 293 -0.81 31.37 -23.60
CA PRO A 293 -1.70 30.41 -22.96
C PRO A 293 -0.94 29.14 -22.58
N ARG A 294 -1.37 28.56 -21.45
CA ARG A 294 -0.94 27.23 -20.97
C ARG A 294 -1.51 26.15 -21.88
N LEU A 295 -0.72 25.12 -22.17
CA LEU A 295 -1.08 23.97 -22.99
C LEU A 295 -2.14 23.10 -22.30
N THR A 296 -3.07 22.58 -23.08
CA THR A 296 -3.95 21.46 -22.66
C THR A 296 -3.34 20.13 -23.07
N LYS A 297 -3.78 19.02 -22.44
CA LYS A 297 -3.29 17.68 -22.73
C LYS A 297 -3.32 17.34 -24.22
N ASP A 298 -4.43 17.66 -24.90
CA ASP A 298 -4.61 17.36 -26.34
C ASP A 298 -3.66 18.15 -27.25
N GLN A 299 -2.96 19.15 -26.73
CA GLN A 299 -1.97 19.93 -27.47
C GLN A 299 -0.54 19.40 -27.30
N PHE A 300 -0.27 18.51 -26.34
CA PHE A 300 1.11 18.12 -25.98
C PHE A 300 1.88 17.46 -27.12
N ASP A 301 1.21 16.61 -27.91
CA ASP A 301 1.85 15.87 -29.01
C ASP A 301 2.23 16.80 -30.17
N ALA A 302 1.42 17.83 -30.42
CA ALA A 302 1.63 18.80 -31.50
C ALA A 302 2.44 20.04 -31.08
N ALA A 303 2.63 20.26 -29.77
CA ALA A 303 3.35 21.41 -29.26
C ALA A 303 4.82 21.39 -29.69
N PRO A 304 5.38 22.52 -30.17
CA PRO A 304 6.81 22.63 -30.40
C PRO A 304 7.61 22.29 -29.15
N GLU A 305 8.75 21.61 -29.31
CA GLU A 305 9.58 21.11 -28.22
C GLU A 305 9.89 22.22 -27.20
N LYS A 306 10.37 23.38 -27.67
CA LYS A 306 10.67 24.55 -26.81
C LYS A 306 9.49 24.95 -25.93
N ARG A 307 8.27 25.01 -26.49
CA ARG A 307 7.05 25.41 -25.78
C ARG A 307 6.67 24.37 -24.71
N PHE A 308 6.64 23.09 -25.08
CA PHE A 308 6.29 22.01 -24.15
C PHE A 308 7.29 21.94 -22.97
N HIS A 309 8.59 21.99 -23.27
CA HIS A 309 9.62 21.87 -22.25
C HIS A 309 9.67 23.06 -21.29
N LEU A 310 9.41 24.29 -21.75
CA LEU A 310 9.33 25.48 -20.88
C LEU A 310 8.11 25.42 -19.96
N GLU A 311 6.96 24.98 -20.46
CA GLU A 311 5.77 24.86 -19.63
C GLU A 311 5.87 23.72 -18.62
N ALA A 312 6.45 22.57 -19.01
CA ALA A 312 6.76 21.49 -18.08
C ALA A 312 7.71 21.95 -16.96
N GLU A 313 8.73 22.75 -17.31
CA GLU A 313 9.64 23.35 -16.33
C GLU A 313 8.92 24.25 -15.33
N PHE A 314 8.01 25.11 -15.81
CA PHE A 314 7.22 25.98 -14.94
C PHE A 314 6.44 25.20 -13.86
N TYR A 315 5.73 24.14 -14.24
CA TYR A 315 4.98 23.33 -13.28
C TYR A 315 5.88 22.55 -12.32
N MET A 316 6.98 21.97 -12.82
CA MET A 316 7.97 21.29 -11.99
C MET A 316 8.59 22.26 -10.97
N GLU A 317 8.91 23.50 -11.37
CA GLU A 317 9.46 24.50 -10.45
C GLU A 317 8.44 24.93 -9.37
N LEU A 318 7.16 25.12 -9.70
CA LEU A 318 6.13 25.43 -8.69
C LEU A 318 6.08 24.36 -7.60
N GLU A 319 6.10 23.10 -8.02
CA GLU A 319 6.08 21.94 -7.13
C GLU A 319 7.34 21.88 -6.26
N GLN A 320 8.52 22.00 -6.85
CA GLN A 320 9.80 22.02 -6.15
C GLN A 320 9.89 23.19 -5.15
N ASN A 321 9.41 24.37 -5.54
CA ASN A 321 9.42 25.55 -4.71
C ASN A 321 8.53 25.38 -3.48
N TYR A 322 7.31 24.87 -3.66
CA TYR A 322 6.42 24.58 -2.54
C TYR A 322 7.02 23.57 -1.56
N PHE A 323 7.51 22.43 -2.06
CA PHE A 323 8.12 21.41 -1.19
C PHE A 323 9.36 21.94 -0.47
N GLY A 324 10.23 22.67 -1.18
CA GLY A 324 11.43 23.27 -0.58
C GLY A 324 11.11 24.33 0.47
N GLN A 325 10.07 25.15 0.26
CA GLN A 325 9.64 26.15 1.23
C GLN A 325 9.06 25.50 2.49
N MET A 326 8.13 24.56 2.33
CA MET A 326 7.55 23.84 3.47
C MET A 326 8.61 23.03 4.22
N TYR A 327 9.55 22.38 3.53
CA TYR A 327 10.64 21.65 4.17
C TYR A 327 11.49 22.55 5.08
N ARG A 328 11.96 23.69 4.56
CA ARG A 328 12.72 24.68 5.35
C ARG A 328 11.90 25.25 6.50
N TYR A 329 10.63 25.57 6.27
CA TYR A 329 9.74 26.01 7.34
C TYR A 329 9.65 24.99 8.48
N LEU A 330 9.47 23.71 8.15
CA LEU A 330 9.40 22.65 9.16
C LEU A 330 10.75 22.42 9.86
N LYS A 331 11.84 22.29 9.12
CA LYS A 331 13.17 21.98 9.68
C LYS A 331 13.79 23.18 10.40
N ASP A 332 13.84 24.33 9.74
CA ASP A 332 14.63 25.48 10.18
C ASP A 332 13.85 26.38 11.13
N GLU A 333 12.54 26.60 10.89
CA GLU A 333 11.73 27.48 11.75
C GLU A 333 11.00 26.75 12.89
N LEU A 334 10.41 25.59 12.61
CA LEU A 334 9.67 24.82 13.62
C LEU A 334 10.55 23.82 14.40
N GLY A 335 11.76 23.52 13.89
CA GLY A 335 12.68 22.58 14.52
C GLY A 335 12.21 21.12 14.46
N VAL A 336 11.48 20.73 13.40
CA VAL A 336 10.99 19.36 13.22
C VAL A 336 12.16 18.40 13.00
N LYS A 337 12.32 17.46 13.93
CA LYS A 337 13.39 16.45 13.88
C LYS A 337 12.99 15.18 13.10
N ALA A 338 11.70 14.88 13.03
CA ALA A 338 11.17 13.78 12.21
C ALA A 338 11.51 13.94 10.73
N LEU A 339 11.54 12.83 9.99
CA LEU A 339 11.79 12.81 8.56
C LEU A 339 10.59 13.41 7.79
N ILE A 340 10.85 14.09 6.68
CA ILE A 340 9.81 14.73 5.88
C ILE A 340 9.59 13.99 4.55
N VAL A 341 8.34 13.60 4.31
CA VAL A 341 7.82 13.12 3.01
C VAL A 341 7.01 14.25 2.36
N GLY A 342 7.19 14.46 1.06
CA GLY A 342 6.44 15.47 0.31
C GLY A 342 5.02 15.01 -0.01
N THR A 343 4.95 13.96 -0.81
CA THR A 343 3.75 13.23 -1.25
C THR A 343 4.22 11.90 -1.85
N SER A 344 3.29 11.00 -2.12
CA SER A 344 3.54 9.74 -2.80
C SER A 344 3.41 9.82 -4.32
N ASP A 345 4.19 8.99 -5.01
CA ASP A 345 3.93 8.61 -6.39
C ASP A 345 2.78 7.59 -6.45
N HIS A 346 1.61 8.04 -6.89
CA HIS A 346 0.34 7.31 -6.79
C HIS A 346 -0.33 7.04 -8.14
N ASN A 347 0.06 7.77 -9.18
CA ASN A 347 -0.56 7.67 -10.48
C ASN A 347 0.25 6.78 -11.44
N HIS A 348 -0.11 5.50 -11.51
CA HIS A 348 0.59 4.52 -12.33
C HIS A 348 0.13 4.47 -13.80
N TRP A 349 -0.85 5.28 -14.23
CA TRP A 349 -1.27 5.36 -15.64
C TRP A 349 -0.44 6.36 -16.47
N LYS A 350 0.34 7.23 -15.81
CA LYS A 350 1.32 8.16 -16.40
C LYS A 350 2.65 8.15 -15.65
N SER A 351 3.65 8.84 -16.21
CA SER A 351 4.98 8.95 -15.63
C SER A 351 4.96 9.69 -14.29
N GLY A 352 5.59 9.10 -13.28
CA GLY A 352 5.86 9.74 -11.98
C GLY A 352 7.14 10.57 -11.95
N TYR A 353 7.94 10.60 -13.02
CA TYR A 353 9.29 11.19 -12.98
C TYR A 353 9.35 12.68 -12.69
N PRO A 354 8.47 13.54 -13.25
CA PRO A 354 8.44 14.93 -12.85
C PRO A 354 8.22 15.10 -11.35
N LEU A 355 7.25 14.38 -10.78
CA LEU A 355 6.96 14.41 -9.34
C LEU A 355 8.13 13.88 -8.50
N LEU A 356 8.69 12.74 -8.87
CA LEU A 356 9.80 12.12 -8.15
C LEU A 356 11.07 12.98 -8.19
N SER A 357 11.28 13.77 -9.25
CA SER A 357 12.37 14.76 -9.28
C SER A 357 12.21 15.86 -8.22
N SER A 358 10.97 16.16 -7.82
CA SER A 358 10.64 17.11 -6.77
C SER A 358 10.74 16.47 -5.38
N THR A 359 10.07 15.33 -5.18
CA THR A 359 9.97 14.68 -3.84
C THR A 359 11.28 14.05 -3.39
N SER A 360 12.15 13.60 -4.31
CA SER A 360 13.49 13.08 -3.99
C SER A 360 14.44 14.10 -3.36
N ARG A 361 14.08 15.39 -3.38
CA ARG A 361 14.83 16.47 -2.71
C ARG A 361 14.56 16.51 -1.20
N LEU A 362 13.56 15.81 -0.71
CA LEU A 362 13.18 15.71 0.71
C LEU A 362 13.86 14.49 1.38
N ASP A 363 13.44 14.11 2.58
CA ASP A 363 14.14 13.08 3.36
C ASP A 363 13.85 11.66 2.81
N VAL A 364 12.59 11.37 2.47
CA VAL A 364 12.10 10.03 2.10
C VAL A 364 11.27 10.11 0.82
N VAL A 365 11.45 9.14 -0.07
CA VAL A 365 10.62 8.97 -1.27
C VAL A 365 9.52 7.96 -0.97
N ASP A 366 8.29 8.25 -1.42
CA ASP A 366 7.13 7.42 -1.12
C ASP A 366 6.34 7.05 -2.39
N GLY A 367 5.72 5.87 -2.41
CA GLY A 367 4.89 5.38 -3.50
C GLY A 367 3.60 4.70 -3.02
N HIS A 368 2.52 4.85 -3.78
CA HIS A 368 1.21 4.26 -3.49
C HIS A 368 0.72 3.41 -4.65
N VAL A 369 0.20 2.22 -4.37
CA VAL A 369 -0.49 1.44 -5.40
C VAL A 369 -1.54 0.53 -4.79
N TYR A 370 -2.60 0.26 -5.53
CA TYR A 370 -3.58 -0.75 -5.19
C TYR A 370 -3.56 -1.85 -6.25
N TRP A 371 -3.67 -3.10 -5.82
CA TRP A 371 -4.08 -4.15 -6.74
C TRP A 371 -5.58 -3.97 -7.02
N GLN A 372 -5.88 -3.29 -8.13
CA GLN A 372 -7.23 -3.03 -8.62
C GLN A 372 -8.09 -2.17 -7.69
N HIS A 373 -7.85 -0.86 -7.70
CA HIS A 373 -8.70 0.12 -7.00
C HIS A 373 -10.16 0.07 -7.52
N PRO A 374 -11.19 0.11 -6.64
CA PRO A 374 -12.59 0.13 -7.08
C PRO A 374 -12.90 1.38 -7.91
N ARG A 375 -13.62 1.21 -9.02
CA ARG A 375 -14.18 2.31 -9.79
C ARG A 375 -15.58 2.61 -9.28
N TYR A 376 -15.77 3.79 -8.68
CA TYR A 376 -17.08 4.23 -8.21
C TYR A 376 -17.95 4.74 -9.37
N LEU A 377 -19.21 4.29 -9.37
CA LEU A 377 -20.18 4.59 -10.41
C LEU A 377 -21.47 5.11 -9.77
N THR A 378 -22.19 5.95 -10.51
CA THR A 378 -23.54 6.36 -10.16
C THR A 378 -24.46 5.92 -11.28
N ASP A 379 -25.48 5.16 -10.94
CA ASP A 379 -26.51 4.76 -11.89
C ASP A 379 -27.24 6.02 -12.42
N PRO A 380 -27.27 6.27 -13.73
CA PRO A 380 -27.82 7.50 -14.29
C PRO A 380 -29.35 7.59 -14.19
N VAL A 381 -30.05 6.47 -13.97
CA VAL A 381 -31.53 6.40 -13.89
C VAL A 381 -31.99 6.51 -12.44
N THR A 382 -31.36 5.77 -11.53
CA THR A 382 -31.78 5.67 -10.13
C THR A 382 -30.99 6.60 -9.20
N GLY A 383 -29.84 7.11 -9.64
CA GLY A 383 -28.91 7.87 -8.81
C GLY A 383 -28.18 7.02 -7.77
N ARG A 384 -28.37 5.69 -7.75
CA ARG A 384 -27.74 4.80 -6.79
C ARG A 384 -26.24 4.72 -7.04
N ARG A 385 -25.44 4.88 -5.97
CA ARG A 385 -24.00 4.65 -6.03
C ARG A 385 -23.70 3.16 -6.02
N THR A 386 -22.81 2.73 -6.90
CA THR A 386 -22.29 1.36 -6.99
C THR A 386 -20.78 1.42 -7.29
N PHE A 387 -20.15 0.26 -7.47
CA PHE A 387 -18.76 0.14 -7.85
C PHE A 387 -18.55 -1.00 -8.86
N SER A 388 -17.40 -0.97 -9.53
CA SER A 388 -16.87 -2.11 -10.28
C SER A 388 -15.40 -2.32 -9.91
N ILE A 389 -15.01 -3.57 -9.73
CA ILE A 389 -13.63 -4.02 -9.51
C ILE A 389 -13.36 -5.23 -10.44
N PRO A 390 -12.22 -5.30 -11.14
CA PRO A 390 -11.96 -6.42 -12.05
C PRO A 390 -11.89 -7.80 -11.36
N ASN A 391 -11.52 -7.86 -10.08
CA ASN A 391 -11.46 -9.09 -9.27
C ASN A 391 -10.61 -10.20 -9.94
N THR A 392 -9.36 -9.90 -10.30
CA THR A 392 -8.44 -10.89 -10.90
C THR A 392 -7.23 -11.17 -9.99
N PRO A 393 -6.63 -12.36 -10.05
CA PRO A 393 -5.43 -12.68 -9.29
C PRO A 393 -4.20 -11.96 -9.85
N MET A 394 -3.41 -11.34 -8.97
CA MET A 394 -2.13 -10.70 -9.28
C MET A 394 -1.08 -11.69 -9.75
N VAL A 395 -1.07 -12.91 -9.22
CA VAL A 395 -0.12 -13.95 -9.69
C VAL A 395 -0.21 -14.24 -11.19
N ASN A 396 -1.32 -13.90 -11.85
CA ASN A 396 -1.48 -14.05 -13.30
C ASN A 396 -0.96 -12.88 -14.12
N ASP A 397 -0.63 -11.74 -13.50
CA ASP A 397 -0.11 -10.55 -14.18
C ASP A 397 1.14 -10.00 -13.46
N PRO A 398 2.25 -10.75 -13.44
CA PRO A 398 3.47 -10.36 -12.74
C PRO A 398 4.04 -9.02 -13.21
N LEU A 399 3.94 -8.72 -14.51
CA LEU A 399 4.56 -7.55 -15.11
C LEU A 399 3.82 -6.25 -14.78
N ASN A 400 2.55 -6.33 -14.36
CA ASN A 400 1.81 -5.19 -13.83
C ASN A 400 1.50 -5.33 -12.34
N SER A 401 2.14 -6.26 -11.63
CA SER A 401 1.95 -6.46 -10.19
C SER A 401 2.25 -5.20 -9.39
N THR A 402 1.70 -5.13 -8.18
CA THR A 402 1.98 -4.03 -7.24
C THR A 402 3.48 -3.86 -6.97
N VAL A 403 4.23 -4.97 -6.92
CA VAL A 403 5.70 -4.97 -6.78
C VAL A 403 6.37 -4.19 -7.91
N VAL A 404 6.06 -4.55 -9.16
CA VAL A 404 6.69 -3.92 -10.33
C VAL A 404 6.30 -2.45 -10.41
N GLN A 405 5.02 -2.13 -10.18
CA GLN A 405 4.52 -0.76 -10.15
C GLN A 405 5.26 0.10 -9.11
N LEU A 406 5.32 -0.33 -7.84
CA LEU A 406 5.98 0.40 -6.76
C LEU A 406 7.50 0.53 -6.95
N SER A 407 8.14 -0.46 -7.57
CA SER A 407 9.60 -0.40 -7.79
C SER A 407 10.05 0.77 -8.66
N ARG A 408 9.13 1.38 -9.43
CA ARG A 408 9.43 2.51 -10.30
C ARG A 408 9.87 3.76 -9.54
N SER A 409 9.49 3.89 -8.27
CA SER A 409 9.61 5.16 -7.53
C SER A 409 10.87 5.25 -6.68
N ALA A 410 11.50 4.12 -6.33
CA ALA A 410 12.66 4.10 -5.44
C ALA A 410 13.88 4.83 -6.04
N VAL A 411 14.49 5.73 -5.27
CA VAL A 411 15.64 6.58 -5.68
C VAL A 411 16.90 6.16 -4.92
N ALA A 412 18.03 6.07 -5.61
CA ALA A 412 19.31 5.73 -4.99
C ALA A 412 19.72 6.78 -3.94
N GLY A 413 20.24 6.32 -2.81
CA GLY A 413 20.65 7.21 -1.71
C GLY A 413 19.49 7.82 -0.91
N LYS A 414 18.25 7.37 -1.13
CA LYS A 414 17.07 7.80 -0.37
C LYS A 414 16.31 6.60 0.20
N PRO A 415 15.84 6.67 1.46
CA PRO A 415 14.90 5.69 1.97
C PRO A 415 13.64 5.69 1.11
N TYR A 416 13.08 4.50 0.91
CA TYR A 416 11.85 4.32 0.14
C TYR A 416 10.76 3.67 0.98
N THR A 417 9.61 4.34 1.08
CA THR A 417 8.43 3.83 1.77
C THR A 417 7.27 3.64 0.81
N VAL A 418 6.37 2.74 1.17
CA VAL A 418 5.07 2.54 0.53
C VAL A 418 4.02 2.89 1.56
N SER A 419 3.64 4.17 1.69
CA SER A 419 2.79 4.62 2.78
C SER A 419 1.29 4.32 2.61
N GLU A 420 0.92 3.72 1.48
CA GLU A 420 -0.44 3.28 1.20
C GLU A 420 -0.50 2.21 0.10
N THR A 421 -1.01 1.03 0.44
CA THR A 421 -1.30 -0.05 -0.52
C THR A 421 -2.35 -1.03 0.01
N ASN A 422 -3.12 -1.66 -0.87
CA ASN A 422 -4.08 -2.72 -0.54
C ASN A 422 -4.44 -3.58 -1.76
N HIS A 423 -5.05 -4.74 -1.52
CA HIS A 423 -5.91 -5.48 -2.46
C HIS A 423 -7.36 -5.23 -2.04
N PRO A 424 -8.04 -4.15 -2.50
CA PRO A 424 -9.32 -3.72 -1.94
C PRO A 424 -10.39 -4.82 -1.91
N PHE A 425 -11.22 -4.80 -0.87
CA PHE A 425 -12.39 -5.66 -0.74
C PHE A 425 -13.52 -5.15 -1.65
N PRO A 426 -14.38 -6.00 -2.21
CA PRO A 426 -14.25 -7.44 -2.25
C PRO A 426 -13.21 -7.88 -3.30
N ASN A 427 -12.44 -8.92 -3.00
CA ASN A 427 -11.50 -9.53 -3.93
C ASN A 427 -11.23 -10.98 -3.49
N GLU A 428 -11.45 -11.94 -4.37
CA GLU A 428 -11.33 -13.37 -4.05
C GLU A 428 -9.90 -13.88 -3.94
N TYR A 429 -8.94 -13.10 -4.42
CA TYR A 429 -7.53 -13.44 -4.50
C TYR A 429 -6.68 -12.64 -3.50
N ALA A 430 -7.33 -11.82 -2.65
CA ALA A 430 -6.66 -10.88 -1.74
C ALA A 430 -5.65 -11.53 -0.77
N CYS A 431 -5.73 -12.84 -0.53
CA CYS A 431 -4.75 -13.57 0.29
C CYS A 431 -3.33 -13.59 -0.30
N GLU A 432 -3.16 -13.25 -1.59
CA GLU A 432 -1.84 -13.21 -2.23
C GLU A 432 -1.02 -11.95 -1.87
N GLY A 433 -1.69 -10.85 -1.55
CA GLY A 433 -1.09 -9.51 -1.60
C GLY A 433 0.01 -9.26 -0.58
N ILE A 434 -0.27 -9.51 0.70
CA ILE A 434 0.64 -9.16 1.81
C ILE A 434 1.92 -10.01 1.76
N GLY A 435 1.79 -11.32 1.50
CA GLY A 435 2.93 -12.23 1.39
C GLY A 435 3.89 -11.86 0.26
N ILE A 436 3.35 -11.65 -0.95
CA ILE A 436 4.14 -11.27 -2.12
C ILE A 436 4.82 -9.91 -1.88
N LEU A 437 4.08 -8.92 -1.39
CA LEU A 437 4.63 -7.58 -1.18
C LEU A 437 5.71 -7.55 -0.09
N ALA A 438 5.52 -8.24 1.04
CA ALA A 438 6.51 -8.29 2.11
C ALA A 438 7.83 -8.89 1.62
N ALA A 439 7.77 -9.99 0.87
CA ALA A 439 8.96 -10.66 0.35
C ALA A 439 9.70 -9.81 -0.67
N TYR A 440 9.00 -9.26 -1.66
CA TYR A 440 9.64 -8.42 -2.67
C TYR A 440 10.11 -7.08 -2.11
N SER A 441 9.45 -6.52 -1.09
CA SER A 441 9.93 -5.30 -0.43
C SER A 441 11.22 -5.55 0.35
N ALA A 442 11.35 -6.70 1.01
CA ALA A 442 12.60 -7.11 1.65
C ALA A 442 13.72 -7.35 0.61
N PHE A 443 13.39 -8.03 -0.50
CA PHE A 443 14.30 -8.25 -1.63
C PHE A 443 14.79 -6.95 -2.26
N HIS A 444 13.89 -5.99 -2.51
CA HIS A 444 14.28 -4.66 -2.98
C HIS A 444 14.92 -3.80 -1.90
N ASP A 445 14.94 -4.24 -0.65
CA ASP A 445 15.43 -3.52 0.52
C ASP A 445 14.74 -2.15 0.76
N TRP A 446 13.42 -2.12 0.61
CA TRP A 446 12.58 -0.97 0.95
C TRP A 446 12.51 -0.74 2.46
N ASP A 447 12.32 0.51 2.86
CA ASP A 447 12.38 0.94 4.26
C ASP A 447 11.03 0.93 4.96
N GLY A 448 9.91 0.84 4.23
CA GLY A 448 8.61 0.79 4.88
C GLY A 448 7.45 0.38 3.97
N ILE A 449 6.46 -0.30 4.57
CA ILE A 449 5.19 -0.66 3.94
C ILE A 449 4.08 -0.30 4.92
N PHE A 450 3.03 0.35 4.44
CA PHE A 450 1.83 0.64 5.18
C PHE A 450 0.60 0.10 4.45
N LEU A 451 -0.13 -0.79 5.11
CA LEU A 451 -1.39 -1.28 4.55
C LEU A 451 -2.51 -0.26 4.79
N TYR A 452 -3.21 0.12 3.72
CA TYR A 452 -4.30 1.07 3.76
C TYR A 452 -5.66 0.35 3.73
N THR A 453 -6.49 0.40 4.76
CA THR A 453 -6.29 1.05 6.06
C THR A 453 -6.73 0.12 7.16
N PHE A 454 -6.22 0.31 8.37
CA PHE A 454 -6.66 -0.45 9.54
C PHE A 454 -8.17 -0.26 9.76
N GLU A 455 -8.62 1.01 9.85
CA GLU A 455 -10.03 1.39 10.00
C GLU A 455 -10.26 2.88 9.67
N HIS A 456 -11.51 3.23 9.37
CA HIS A 456 -12.00 4.60 9.19
C HIS A 456 -12.88 5.11 10.35
N LYS A 457 -13.54 4.19 11.07
CA LYS A 457 -14.54 4.52 12.09
C LYS A 457 -13.91 4.61 13.48
N ASP A 458 -14.64 5.21 14.41
CA ASP A 458 -14.30 5.15 15.82
C ASP A 458 -14.37 3.68 16.31
N PRO A 459 -13.45 3.20 17.18
CA PRO A 459 -13.45 1.82 17.67
C PRO A 459 -14.77 1.36 18.29
N GLY A 460 -15.52 2.26 18.93
CA GLY A 460 -16.85 1.96 19.46
C GLY A 460 -17.88 1.55 18.41
N GLN A 461 -17.60 1.78 17.12
CA GLN A 461 -18.48 1.51 15.99
C GLN A 461 -17.98 0.40 15.06
N TRP A 462 -16.87 -0.26 15.37
CA TRP A 462 -16.28 -1.29 14.50
C TRP A 462 -17.14 -2.56 14.46
N PRO A 463 -17.77 -2.89 13.31
CA PRO A 463 -18.54 -4.10 13.21
C PRO A 463 -17.62 -5.32 13.01
N PRO A 464 -18.08 -6.54 13.37
CA PRO A 464 -17.37 -7.78 13.09
C PRO A 464 -17.56 -8.25 11.63
N ARG A 465 -17.55 -7.31 10.68
CA ARG A 465 -17.66 -7.53 9.22
C ARG A 465 -16.79 -6.52 8.49
N THR A 466 -16.48 -6.75 7.21
CA THR A 466 -15.79 -5.75 6.37
C THR A 466 -16.80 -4.71 5.87
N PRO A 467 -16.73 -3.43 6.33
CA PRO A 467 -17.78 -2.44 6.07
C PRO A 467 -17.62 -1.71 4.74
N GLY A 468 -16.43 -1.75 4.13
CA GLY A 468 -16.08 -1.02 2.92
C GLY A 468 -14.95 -1.70 2.15
N HIS A 469 -14.27 -0.94 1.30
CA HIS A 469 -13.28 -1.50 0.40
C HIS A 469 -11.89 -1.64 1.01
N PHE A 470 -11.57 -0.90 2.06
CA PHE A 470 -10.16 -0.69 2.45
C PHE A 470 -9.81 -1.20 3.85
N GLU A 471 -10.79 -1.41 4.73
CA GLU A 471 -10.55 -1.86 6.10
C GLU A 471 -9.89 -3.25 6.11
N ILE A 472 -8.73 -3.36 6.75
CA ILE A 472 -8.01 -4.64 6.91
C ILE A 472 -8.28 -5.28 8.27
N ARG A 473 -8.59 -4.50 9.31
CA ARG A 473 -8.85 -5.00 10.67
C ARG A 473 -9.92 -6.11 10.74
N PRO A 474 -11.11 -5.99 10.11
CA PRO A 474 -12.12 -7.04 10.20
C PRO A 474 -11.82 -8.28 9.36
N ASP A 475 -10.79 -8.25 8.52
CA ASP A 475 -10.47 -9.30 7.57
C ASP A 475 -9.44 -10.28 8.19
N PRO A 476 -9.86 -11.49 8.60
CA PRO A 476 -8.95 -12.45 9.22
C PRO A 476 -7.87 -12.96 8.28
N VAL A 477 -8.12 -12.97 6.96
CA VAL A 477 -7.11 -13.34 5.98
C VAL A 477 -5.99 -12.31 6.00
N ARG A 478 -6.32 -11.03 5.90
CA ARG A 478 -5.30 -9.95 5.92
C ARG A 478 -4.58 -9.87 7.26
N MET A 479 -5.30 -9.91 8.38
CA MET A 479 -4.67 -9.78 9.70
C MET A 479 -3.72 -10.93 10.02
N THR A 480 -4.06 -12.17 9.66
CA THR A 480 -3.15 -13.31 9.92
C THR A 480 -1.94 -13.33 8.98
N ASN A 481 -2.11 -12.94 7.72
CA ASN A 481 -0.98 -12.67 6.83
C ASN A 481 -0.09 -11.54 7.37
N LEU A 482 -0.69 -10.48 7.94
CA LEU A 482 0.05 -9.37 8.54
C LEU A 482 0.98 -9.84 9.67
N ALA A 483 0.52 -10.76 10.53
CA ALA A 483 1.35 -11.32 11.60
C ALA A 483 2.54 -12.13 11.06
N ALA A 484 2.31 -13.04 10.10
CA ALA A 484 3.40 -13.87 9.55
C ALA A 484 4.42 -13.02 8.77
N CYS A 485 3.94 -12.05 8.00
CA CYS A 485 4.79 -11.20 7.18
C CYS A 485 5.53 -10.12 8.00
N ALA A 486 5.05 -9.76 9.20
CA ALA A 486 5.80 -8.91 10.12
C ALA A 486 7.17 -9.52 10.44
N VAL A 487 7.20 -10.83 10.76
CA VAL A 487 8.45 -11.54 11.04
C VAL A 487 9.35 -11.54 9.80
N MET A 488 8.79 -11.94 8.65
CA MET A 488 9.53 -12.05 7.39
C MET A 488 10.20 -10.72 6.98
N PHE A 489 9.46 -9.61 7.04
CA PHE A 489 9.95 -8.30 6.59
C PHE A 489 10.87 -7.62 7.61
N LEU A 490 10.47 -7.59 8.90
CA LEU A 490 11.23 -6.87 9.92
C LEU A 490 12.55 -7.56 10.25
N ARG A 491 12.59 -8.90 10.30
CA ARG A 491 13.84 -9.67 10.49
C ARG A 491 14.72 -9.70 9.22
N GLY A 492 14.14 -9.38 8.06
CA GLY A 492 14.83 -9.44 6.78
C GLY A 492 15.11 -10.87 6.33
N ASP A 493 14.10 -11.74 6.41
CA ASP A 493 14.24 -13.16 6.09
C ASP A 493 14.54 -13.43 4.62
N VAL A 494 14.11 -12.53 3.73
CA VAL A 494 14.43 -12.56 2.31
C VAL A 494 15.70 -11.75 2.09
N GLN A 495 16.67 -12.37 1.42
CA GLN A 495 17.92 -11.75 1.03
C GLN A 495 17.66 -10.58 0.08
N ARG A 496 18.39 -9.49 0.29
CA ARG A 496 18.40 -8.34 -0.63
C ARG A 496 18.93 -8.78 -2.00
N ALA A 497 18.42 -8.17 -3.06
CA ALA A 497 18.87 -8.43 -4.42
C ALA A 497 20.41 -8.34 -4.53
N ILE A 498 20.99 -9.27 -5.30
CA ILE A 498 22.43 -9.29 -5.56
C ILE A 498 22.81 -8.10 -6.44
N GLU A 499 21.99 -7.84 -7.46
CA GLU A 499 22.16 -6.72 -8.39
C GLU A 499 21.08 -5.64 -8.14
N THR A 500 21.50 -4.39 -8.29
CA THR A 500 20.58 -3.25 -8.41
C THR A 500 20.73 -2.64 -9.78
N VAL A 501 19.67 -2.70 -10.60
CA VAL A 501 19.63 -2.08 -11.92
C VAL A 501 19.43 -0.57 -11.77
N PRO A 502 20.41 0.27 -12.15
CA PRO A 502 20.29 1.71 -12.06
C PRO A 502 19.45 2.25 -13.20
N ARG A 503 18.52 3.16 -12.89
CA ARG A 503 17.73 3.92 -13.86
C ARG A 503 18.16 5.38 -13.86
N SER A 504 18.61 5.90 -15.00
CA SER A 504 19.09 7.27 -15.12
C SER A 504 18.40 7.98 -16.28
N TYR A 505 18.05 9.24 -16.06
CA TYR A 505 17.30 10.06 -17.01
C TYR A 505 17.99 11.42 -17.21
N SER A 506 17.94 11.93 -18.44
CA SER A 506 18.19 13.36 -18.68
C SER A 506 16.97 14.18 -18.27
N LEU A 507 17.16 15.47 -18.02
CA LEU A 507 16.05 16.38 -17.70
C LEU A 507 15.01 16.43 -18.85
N GLN A 508 15.48 16.32 -20.09
CA GLN A 508 14.62 16.22 -21.27
C GLN A 508 13.75 14.96 -21.22
N GLN A 509 14.33 13.79 -20.89
CA GLN A 509 13.56 12.54 -20.74
C GLN A 509 12.54 12.61 -19.62
N VAL A 510 12.86 13.24 -18.49
CA VAL A 510 11.91 13.44 -17.39
C VAL A 510 10.68 14.21 -17.89
N ARG A 511 10.88 15.31 -18.62
CA ARG A 511 9.78 16.12 -19.19
C ARG A 511 9.03 15.36 -20.29
N GLU A 512 9.76 14.71 -21.20
CA GLU A 512 9.19 13.93 -22.30
C GLU A 512 8.37 12.73 -21.84
N SER A 513 8.70 12.15 -20.68
CA SER A 513 7.95 11.02 -20.13
C SER A 513 6.46 11.31 -19.89
N ILE A 514 6.07 12.59 -19.79
CA ILE A 514 4.66 13.02 -19.71
C ILE A 514 3.90 12.67 -21.00
N ARG A 515 4.55 12.78 -22.16
CA ARG A 515 3.97 12.49 -23.49
C ARG A 515 3.95 11.01 -23.82
N TYR A 516 4.68 10.18 -23.07
CA TYR A 516 4.69 8.74 -23.34
C TYR A 516 3.31 8.10 -23.15
N PRO A 517 2.96 7.13 -24.02
CA PRO A 517 1.68 6.45 -23.95
C PRO A 517 1.63 5.50 -22.76
N SER A 518 0.42 5.16 -22.36
CA SER A 518 0.19 4.25 -21.24
C SER A 518 0.67 2.81 -21.50
N SER A 519 1.04 2.46 -22.74
CA SER A 519 1.69 1.18 -23.08
C SER A 519 3.11 1.07 -22.52
N GLU A 520 3.74 2.19 -22.15
CA GLU A 520 5.06 2.22 -21.50
C GLU A 520 4.99 2.00 -19.97
N ARG A 521 3.80 1.69 -19.44
CA ARG A 521 3.62 1.40 -18.02
C ARG A 521 4.48 0.20 -17.56
N PRO A 522 4.88 0.17 -16.27
CA PRO A 522 4.75 1.26 -15.29
C PRO A 522 5.92 2.26 -15.32
N TYR A 523 6.98 1.97 -16.07
CA TYR A 523 8.24 2.71 -16.01
C TYR A 523 8.32 3.91 -16.95
N PHE A 524 7.56 4.04 -18.02
CA PHE A 524 7.69 5.18 -18.94
C PHE A 524 9.17 5.41 -19.36
N THR A 525 9.90 4.31 -19.50
CA THR A 525 11.32 4.25 -19.82
C THR A 525 11.46 3.30 -21.00
N PRO A 526 11.41 3.82 -22.23
CA PRO A 526 11.42 2.99 -23.42
C PRO A 526 12.57 1.99 -23.40
N GLY A 527 12.25 0.71 -23.62
CA GLY A 527 13.21 -0.39 -23.62
C GLY A 527 13.61 -0.94 -22.24
N PHE A 528 13.13 -0.36 -21.13
CA PHE A 528 13.38 -0.91 -19.80
C PHE A 528 12.65 -2.26 -19.62
N PRO A 529 13.34 -3.33 -19.21
CA PRO A 529 12.72 -4.62 -18.97
C PRO A 529 11.82 -4.60 -17.75
N VAL A 530 10.50 -4.70 -17.96
CA VAL A 530 9.50 -4.67 -16.87
C VAL A 530 9.71 -5.80 -15.85
N SER A 531 10.19 -6.97 -16.29
CA SER A 531 10.51 -8.10 -15.41
C SER A 531 11.75 -7.88 -14.53
N ALA A 532 12.55 -6.82 -14.75
CA ALA A 532 13.76 -6.58 -13.95
C ALA A 532 13.46 -6.42 -12.47
N ALA A 533 12.35 -5.79 -12.08
CA ALA A 533 12.00 -5.66 -10.66
C ALA A 533 11.56 -6.98 -10.00
N LEU A 534 11.38 -8.06 -10.76
CA LEU A 534 11.16 -9.38 -10.20
C LEU A 534 12.45 -10.20 -10.13
N ARG A 535 13.52 -9.72 -10.75
CA ARG A 535 14.85 -10.37 -10.82
C ARG A 535 15.90 -9.68 -9.97
N HIS A 536 15.84 -8.36 -9.89
CA HIS A 536 16.84 -7.47 -9.31
C HIS A 536 16.15 -6.34 -8.55
N ALA A 537 16.88 -5.68 -7.67
CA ALA A 537 16.45 -4.38 -7.19
C ALA A 537 16.52 -3.37 -8.33
N THR A 538 15.70 -2.32 -8.30
CA THR A 538 15.83 -1.19 -9.23
C THR A 538 15.84 0.12 -8.46
N ARG A 539 16.63 1.10 -8.93
CA ARG A 539 16.71 2.44 -8.32
C ARG A 539 16.93 3.50 -9.36
N ILE A 540 16.26 4.65 -9.22
CA ILE A 540 16.58 5.84 -10.00
C ILE A 540 17.85 6.47 -9.44
N VAL A 541 18.91 6.57 -10.23
CA VAL A 541 20.19 7.19 -9.83
C VAL A 541 20.28 8.66 -10.20
N SER A 542 19.54 9.12 -11.22
CA SER A 542 19.52 10.53 -11.62
C SER A 542 18.29 10.90 -12.43
N PHE A 543 17.83 12.14 -12.24
CA PHE A 543 16.79 12.82 -13.03
C PHE A 543 17.36 13.87 -14.01
N SER A 544 18.68 14.06 -14.01
CA SER A 544 19.38 15.04 -14.85
C SER A 544 20.74 14.54 -15.36
N GLY A 545 20.94 13.22 -15.35
CA GLY A 545 22.18 12.56 -15.72
C GLY A 545 22.19 12.07 -17.17
N GLN A 546 23.19 11.25 -17.48
CA GLN A 546 23.20 10.52 -18.76
C GLN A 546 22.08 9.48 -18.77
N PRO A 547 21.26 9.41 -19.83
CA PRO A 547 20.24 8.38 -19.98
C PRO A 547 20.81 6.96 -19.85
N GLY A 548 20.14 6.11 -19.08
CA GLY A 548 20.48 4.69 -19.01
C GLY A 548 20.19 3.98 -20.33
N GLN A 549 20.95 2.93 -20.61
CA GLN A 549 20.71 2.01 -21.73
C GLN A 549 20.30 0.66 -21.17
N TYR A 550 19.18 0.12 -21.65
CA TYR A 550 18.62 -1.12 -21.13
C TYR A 550 18.48 -2.13 -22.26
N SER A 551 18.80 -3.37 -21.94
CA SER A 551 18.57 -4.50 -22.85
C SER A 551 17.22 -5.12 -22.55
N LYS A 552 16.58 -5.72 -23.57
CA LYS A 552 15.36 -6.50 -23.35
C LYS A 552 15.68 -7.68 -22.44
N ALA A 553 14.89 -7.85 -21.37
CA ALA A 553 14.98 -9.03 -20.54
C ALA A 553 14.26 -10.21 -21.20
N GLY A 554 14.68 -11.41 -20.83
CA GLY A 554 14.04 -12.66 -21.24
C GLY A 554 12.62 -12.79 -20.71
N THR A 555 11.85 -13.63 -21.39
CA THR A 555 10.50 -14.05 -21.00
C THR A 555 10.56 -15.40 -20.28
N ASP A 556 11.41 -15.54 -19.27
CA ASP A 556 11.58 -16.84 -18.60
C ASP A 556 10.38 -17.18 -17.73
N ASN A 557 10.13 -18.47 -17.57
CA ASN A 557 9.10 -18.99 -16.70
C ASN A 557 9.65 -20.17 -15.90
N PRO A 558 9.76 -20.09 -14.56
CA PRO A 558 9.43 -18.93 -13.72
C PRO A 558 10.34 -17.70 -13.95
N ILE A 559 9.88 -16.52 -13.52
CA ILE A 559 10.73 -15.35 -13.32
C ILE A 559 11.36 -15.50 -11.92
N VAL A 560 12.68 -15.64 -11.87
CA VAL A 560 13.42 -15.94 -10.62
C VAL A 560 14.27 -14.73 -10.25
N SER A 561 14.21 -14.35 -8.96
CA SER A 561 15.12 -13.38 -8.34
C SER A 561 16.58 -13.82 -8.46
N ASP A 562 17.51 -12.87 -8.48
CA ASP A 562 18.95 -13.15 -8.55
C ASP A 562 19.51 -13.85 -7.30
N THR A 563 18.80 -13.81 -6.17
CA THR A 563 19.08 -14.59 -4.96
C THR A 563 18.60 -16.04 -5.08
N GLY A 564 17.64 -16.32 -5.96
CA GLY A 564 16.97 -17.62 -6.09
C GLY A 564 15.83 -17.86 -5.09
N GLU A 565 15.63 -16.98 -4.11
CA GLU A 565 14.64 -17.18 -3.02
C GLU A 565 13.19 -16.88 -3.45
N LEU A 566 13.00 -16.06 -4.49
CA LEU A 566 11.69 -15.68 -5.01
C LEU A 566 11.52 -16.19 -6.45
N SER A 567 10.41 -16.89 -6.72
CA SER A 567 10.05 -17.33 -8.06
C SER A 567 8.59 -17.01 -8.37
N TRP A 568 8.34 -16.48 -9.57
CA TRP A 568 7.01 -16.17 -10.08
C TRP A 568 6.72 -17.01 -11.32
N TYR A 569 5.83 -17.99 -11.17
CA TYR A 569 5.39 -18.90 -12.20
C TYR A 569 4.22 -18.28 -12.96
N ARG A 570 4.41 -18.13 -14.27
CA ARG A 570 3.40 -17.68 -15.21
C ARG A 570 2.65 -18.89 -15.77
N SER A 571 1.39 -18.67 -16.10
CA SER A 571 0.58 -19.70 -16.74
C SER A 571 -0.32 -19.06 -17.78
N GLU A 572 -0.22 -19.52 -19.03
CA GLU A 572 -1.11 -19.11 -20.12
C GLU A 572 -2.58 -19.48 -19.84
N ARG A 573 -2.82 -20.43 -18.93
CA ARG A 573 -4.16 -20.83 -18.48
C ARG A 573 -4.69 -19.97 -17.32
N GLY A 574 -3.96 -18.94 -16.90
CA GLY A 574 -4.33 -18.13 -15.74
C GLY A 574 -4.22 -18.89 -14.42
N LYS A 575 -3.25 -19.78 -14.30
CA LYS A 575 -2.95 -20.58 -13.10
C LYS A 575 -1.57 -20.28 -12.51
N GLY A 576 -1.27 -18.99 -12.31
CA GLY A 576 0.01 -18.52 -11.81
C GLY A 576 0.28 -18.86 -10.35
N LEU A 577 1.54 -18.74 -9.94
CA LEU A 577 1.98 -19.03 -8.58
C LEU A 577 3.20 -18.18 -8.22
N VAL A 578 3.32 -17.77 -6.96
CA VAL A 578 4.56 -17.23 -6.39
C VAL A 578 5.05 -18.14 -5.28
N THR A 579 6.36 -18.37 -5.25
CA THR A 579 7.03 -19.05 -4.14
C THR A 579 8.04 -18.13 -3.47
N ILE A 580 8.14 -18.27 -2.15
CA ILE A 580 9.15 -17.65 -1.30
C ILE A 580 9.87 -18.80 -0.61
N GLU A 581 11.18 -18.92 -0.79
CA GLU A 581 11.98 -20.03 -0.29
C GLU A 581 13.23 -19.52 0.44
N THR A 582 13.06 -19.15 1.72
CA THR A 582 14.19 -18.78 2.60
C THR A 582 14.37 -19.82 3.71
N GLU A 583 15.48 -19.74 4.45
CA GLU A 583 15.74 -20.64 5.58
C GLU A 583 14.74 -20.46 6.74
N LYS A 584 14.22 -19.23 6.93
CA LYS A 584 13.37 -18.87 8.08
C LYS A 584 11.90 -18.66 7.72
N SER A 585 11.59 -18.36 6.46
CA SER A 585 10.23 -18.15 5.96
C SER A 585 10.05 -18.76 4.57
N GLN A 586 9.01 -19.58 4.41
CA GLN A 586 8.64 -20.15 3.12
C GLN A 586 7.16 -19.96 2.82
N ALA A 587 6.82 -19.75 1.56
CA ALA A 587 5.44 -19.59 1.14
C ALA A 587 5.18 -20.13 -0.26
N ILE A 588 3.95 -20.63 -0.47
CA ILE A 588 3.40 -21.01 -1.76
C ILE A 588 2.06 -20.28 -1.91
N ILE A 589 1.95 -19.41 -2.91
CA ILE A 589 0.85 -18.46 -3.06
C ILE A 589 0.29 -18.53 -4.48
N GLY A 590 -0.98 -18.86 -4.63
CA GLY A 590 -1.68 -18.87 -5.91
C GLY A 590 -2.43 -20.16 -6.19
N PHE A 591 -2.38 -20.64 -7.44
CA PHE A 591 -3.05 -21.86 -7.89
C PHE A 591 -2.20 -23.10 -7.57
N ILE A 592 -2.20 -23.52 -6.30
CA ILE A 592 -1.29 -24.56 -5.78
C ILE A 592 -1.47 -25.91 -6.49
N THR A 593 -2.71 -26.35 -6.68
CA THR A 593 -3.06 -27.65 -7.29
C THR A 593 -2.58 -27.75 -8.73
N ASP A 594 -2.58 -26.65 -9.48
CA ASP A 594 -2.18 -26.58 -10.89
C ASP A 594 -0.65 -26.59 -11.08
N ASN A 595 0.12 -26.20 -10.07
CA ASN A 595 1.58 -26.07 -10.17
C ASN A 595 2.35 -27.20 -9.47
N ASN A 596 1.77 -27.83 -8.45
CA ASN A 596 2.34 -28.98 -7.72
C ASN A 596 3.81 -28.79 -7.27
N ILE A 597 4.10 -27.61 -6.69
CA ILE A 597 5.45 -27.24 -6.25
C ILE A 597 5.71 -27.71 -4.83
N ALA A 598 6.92 -28.20 -4.58
CA ALA A 598 7.47 -28.42 -3.26
C ALA A 598 8.70 -27.53 -3.06
N LEU A 599 8.75 -26.87 -1.91
CA LEU A 599 9.90 -26.12 -1.44
C LEU A 599 10.75 -26.99 -0.51
N LYS A 600 11.91 -26.47 -0.12
CA LYS A 600 12.90 -27.10 0.75
C LYS A 600 12.28 -27.59 2.05
N ASN A 601 11.40 -26.81 2.67
CA ASN A 601 10.80 -27.16 3.97
C ASN A 601 9.29 -27.30 3.95
N ILE A 602 8.62 -26.93 2.87
CA ILE A 602 7.16 -27.08 2.78
C ILE A 602 6.72 -27.66 1.45
N SER A 603 5.71 -28.52 1.48
CA SER A 603 4.89 -28.83 0.31
C SER A 603 3.42 -28.91 0.72
N VAL A 604 2.53 -28.58 -0.20
CA VAL A 604 1.10 -28.40 0.11
C VAL A 604 0.27 -29.30 -0.79
N ALA A 605 -0.68 -30.02 -0.19
CA ALA A 605 -1.79 -30.63 -0.90
C ALA A 605 -3.06 -29.87 -0.48
N ALA A 606 -3.63 -29.09 -1.39
CA ALA A 606 -4.81 -28.26 -1.13
C ALA A 606 -6.02 -28.79 -1.91
N GLU A 607 -7.21 -28.67 -1.31
CA GLU A 607 -8.50 -28.83 -2.00
C GLU A 607 -8.96 -27.51 -2.66
N ASN A 608 -8.48 -26.38 -2.14
CA ASN A 608 -8.81 -25.04 -2.63
C ASN A 608 -8.15 -24.78 -3.99
N GLU A 609 -8.88 -24.12 -4.88
CA GLU A 609 -8.37 -23.69 -6.19
C GLU A 609 -7.27 -22.62 -6.05
N PHE A 610 -7.46 -21.65 -5.15
CA PHE A 610 -6.52 -20.57 -4.88
C PHE A 610 -6.31 -20.41 -3.38
N CYS A 611 -5.06 -20.42 -2.93
CA CYS A 611 -4.74 -20.15 -1.54
C CYS A 611 -3.29 -19.67 -1.35
N SER A 612 -3.02 -19.17 -0.16
CA SER A 612 -1.71 -18.72 0.33
C SER A 612 -1.35 -19.53 1.56
N ILE A 613 -0.25 -20.26 1.50
CA ILE A 613 0.37 -20.95 2.63
C ILE A 613 1.69 -20.27 2.96
N ILE A 614 1.82 -19.77 4.18
CA ILE A 614 3.05 -19.15 4.70
C ILE A 614 3.48 -19.88 5.97
N VAL A 615 4.72 -20.35 6.02
CA VAL A 615 5.34 -20.93 7.21
C VAL A 615 6.56 -20.09 7.58
N THR A 616 6.55 -19.52 8.79
CA THR A 616 7.67 -18.71 9.30
C THR A 616 8.12 -19.18 10.67
N SER A 617 9.43 -19.16 10.91
CA SER A 617 10.01 -19.43 12.23
C SER A 617 9.76 -18.25 13.18
N LEU A 618 9.21 -18.56 14.36
CA LEU A 618 9.02 -17.59 15.45
C LEU A 618 10.27 -17.44 16.33
N SER A 619 11.37 -18.08 15.97
CA SER A 619 12.66 -17.98 16.65
C SER A 619 13.76 -17.57 15.67
N GLU A 620 14.98 -17.36 16.17
CA GLU A 620 16.14 -17.09 15.30
C GLU A 620 16.63 -18.32 14.52
N GLU A 621 16.14 -19.52 14.82
CA GLU A 621 16.49 -20.73 14.10
C GLU A 621 15.77 -20.82 12.74
N PRO A 622 16.40 -21.44 11.72
CA PRO A 622 15.72 -21.86 10.48
C PRO A 622 14.49 -22.74 10.74
N ILE A 623 13.59 -22.86 9.76
CA ILE A 623 12.40 -23.72 9.84
C ILE A 623 12.77 -25.15 10.25
N THR A 624 13.89 -25.67 9.75
CA THR A 624 14.40 -27.02 10.07
C THR A 624 14.67 -27.26 11.56
N GLY A 625 15.14 -26.22 12.26
CA GLY A 625 15.62 -26.26 13.64
C GLY A 625 14.73 -25.52 14.64
N SER A 626 13.72 -24.79 14.17
CA SER A 626 12.87 -23.98 15.05
C SER A 626 12.03 -24.83 16.00
N PRO A 627 11.89 -24.45 17.28
CA PRO A 627 10.94 -25.08 18.20
C PRO A 627 9.50 -24.61 17.97
N SER A 628 9.30 -23.50 17.24
CA SER A 628 7.99 -22.89 17.05
C SER A 628 7.86 -22.22 15.68
N LEU A 629 6.86 -22.60 14.91
CA LEU A 629 6.53 -22.01 13.62
C LEU A 629 5.12 -21.40 13.66
N LEU A 630 4.92 -20.32 12.90
CA LEU A 630 3.60 -19.85 12.54
C LEU A 630 3.27 -20.36 11.13
N LEU A 631 2.18 -21.13 11.03
CA LEU A 631 1.61 -21.57 9.75
C LEU A 631 0.33 -20.76 9.50
N VAL A 632 0.34 -19.92 8.47
CA VAL A 632 -0.85 -19.21 7.96
C VAL A 632 -1.32 -19.94 6.70
N ALA A 633 -2.59 -20.30 6.67
CA ALA A 633 -3.25 -20.95 5.55
C ALA A 633 -4.53 -20.18 5.20
N SER A 634 -4.52 -19.44 4.11
CA SER A 634 -5.58 -18.48 3.79
C SER A 634 -6.08 -18.57 2.34
N ALA A 635 -7.38 -18.42 2.14
CA ALA A 635 -8.05 -18.35 0.84
C ALA A 635 -9.00 -17.13 0.84
N ARG A 636 -10.25 -17.27 0.41
CA ARG A 636 -11.23 -16.18 0.37
C ARG A 636 -11.68 -15.73 1.77
N SER A 637 -12.00 -14.45 1.90
CA SER A 637 -12.81 -13.91 3.00
C SER A 637 -14.01 -13.13 2.43
N ALA A 638 -15.12 -13.12 3.17
CA ALA A 638 -16.36 -12.45 2.78
C ALA A 638 -17.15 -12.02 4.00
N ASN A 639 -18.21 -11.24 3.82
CA ASN A 639 -19.25 -11.07 4.84
C ASN A 639 -20.28 -12.21 4.74
N LYS A 640 -20.91 -12.59 5.85
CA LYS A 640 -21.97 -13.61 5.84
C LYS A 640 -23.13 -13.18 4.94
N GLY A 641 -23.46 -14.03 3.96
CA GLY A 641 -24.53 -13.73 2.99
C GLY A 641 -24.18 -12.66 1.97
N MET A 642 -22.88 -12.40 1.73
CA MET A 642 -22.43 -11.55 0.64
C MET A 642 -22.70 -12.21 -0.72
N PHE A 643 -23.16 -11.44 -1.69
CA PHE A 643 -23.44 -11.93 -3.04
C PHE A 643 -22.81 -11.02 -4.10
N TRP A 644 -22.04 -11.64 -4.98
CA TRP A 644 -21.54 -11.02 -6.21
C TRP A 644 -22.65 -10.89 -7.24
N ASN A 645 -22.49 -9.98 -8.19
CA ASN A 645 -23.21 -10.05 -9.45
C ASN A 645 -22.62 -11.15 -10.36
N ASP A 646 -23.31 -11.47 -11.46
CA ASP A 646 -22.95 -12.60 -12.33
C ASP A 646 -21.53 -12.49 -12.93
N ASP A 647 -21.08 -11.27 -13.23
CA ASP A 647 -19.74 -11.01 -13.78
C ASP A 647 -18.63 -10.96 -12.70
N ARG A 648 -19.00 -11.04 -11.42
CA ARG A 648 -18.09 -10.95 -10.26
C ARG A 648 -17.25 -9.68 -10.22
N THR A 649 -17.79 -8.57 -10.73
CA THR A 649 -17.15 -7.26 -10.68
C THR A 649 -17.78 -6.31 -9.68
N SER A 650 -18.91 -6.67 -9.08
CA SER A 650 -19.60 -5.86 -8.07
C SER A 650 -20.39 -6.73 -7.08
N LEU A 651 -20.88 -6.13 -6.00
CA LEU A 651 -21.75 -6.81 -5.04
C LEU A 651 -23.21 -6.42 -5.25
N SER A 652 -24.07 -7.42 -5.40
CA SER A 652 -25.51 -7.25 -5.33
C SER A 652 -25.97 -7.12 -3.87
N ASP A 653 -25.27 -7.79 -2.95
CA ASP A 653 -25.42 -7.65 -1.50
C ASP A 653 -24.04 -7.66 -0.81
N TRP A 654 -23.83 -6.70 0.09
CA TRP A 654 -22.61 -6.59 0.89
C TRP A 654 -22.53 -7.62 2.01
N GLY A 655 -23.63 -8.31 2.31
CA GLY A 655 -23.74 -9.25 3.42
C GLY A 655 -23.77 -8.57 4.78
N THR A 656 -23.81 -9.42 5.81
CA THR A 656 -23.98 -9.06 7.22
C THR A 656 -22.83 -9.62 8.05
N GLU A 657 -22.87 -9.36 9.36
CA GLU A 657 -21.94 -9.96 10.29
C GLU A 657 -22.18 -11.47 10.51
N PRO A 658 -21.13 -12.23 10.90
CA PRO A 658 -19.73 -11.81 10.93
C PRO A 658 -19.04 -11.93 9.56
N THR A 659 -17.76 -11.55 9.50
CA THR A 659 -16.84 -12.03 8.45
C THR A 659 -16.81 -13.56 8.46
N VAL A 660 -16.73 -14.17 7.27
CA VAL A 660 -16.57 -15.61 7.03
C VAL A 660 -15.30 -15.85 6.23
N ILE A 661 -14.69 -17.02 6.40
CA ILE A 661 -13.48 -17.46 5.69
C ILE A 661 -13.78 -18.72 4.90
N GLU A 662 -13.10 -18.88 3.77
CA GLU A 662 -12.94 -20.17 3.13
C GLU A 662 -11.77 -20.89 3.83
N PRO A 663 -12.01 -21.96 4.62
CA PRO A 663 -10.91 -22.70 5.22
C PRO A 663 -10.06 -23.35 4.13
N VAL A 664 -8.73 -23.25 4.28
CA VAL A 664 -7.83 -24.02 3.43
C VAL A 664 -7.82 -25.47 3.89
N ARG A 665 -8.33 -26.37 3.04
CA ARG A 665 -8.45 -27.81 3.34
C ARG A 665 -7.37 -28.61 2.65
N GLY A 666 -6.89 -29.64 3.36
CA GLY A 666 -5.89 -30.57 2.85
C GLY A 666 -4.77 -30.77 3.87
N SER A 667 -3.51 -30.66 3.44
CA SER A 667 -2.35 -30.83 4.33
C SER A 667 -1.13 -30.02 3.92
N VAL A 668 -0.36 -29.63 4.93
CA VAL A 668 0.99 -29.06 4.78
C VAL A 668 1.99 -30.09 5.27
N THR A 669 2.95 -30.44 4.43
CA THR A 669 4.07 -31.29 4.80
C THR A 669 5.25 -30.41 5.14
N LEU A 670 5.71 -30.47 6.39
CA LEU A 670 6.98 -29.93 6.83
C LEU A 670 8.08 -30.92 6.47
N ARG A 671 9.02 -30.49 5.63
CA ARG A 671 10.07 -31.32 5.04
C ARG A 671 11.43 -30.96 5.61
N ASN A 672 12.34 -31.93 5.64
CA ASN A 672 13.72 -31.73 6.09
C ASN A 672 13.80 -31.13 7.50
N ILE A 673 12.84 -31.47 8.37
CA ILE A 673 12.84 -31.02 9.76
C ILE A 673 13.84 -31.89 10.53
N ARG A 674 14.68 -31.26 11.38
CA ARG A 674 15.60 -32.01 12.26
C ARG A 674 14.80 -33.01 13.12
N PRO A 675 15.41 -34.13 13.56
CA PRO A 675 14.72 -35.11 14.40
C PRO A 675 13.96 -34.45 15.55
N ALA A 676 12.70 -34.84 15.71
CA ALA A 676 11.79 -34.31 16.71
C ALA A 676 10.95 -35.47 17.28
N GLU A 677 10.81 -35.52 18.60
CA GLU A 677 9.98 -36.51 19.29
C GLU A 677 8.49 -36.29 19.03
N HIS A 678 8.10 -35.01 18.90
CA HIS A 678 6.71 -34.62 18.78
C HIS A 678 6.55 -33.31 18.00
N VAL A 679 5.63 -33.32 17.03
CA VAL A 679 5.17 -32.12 16.32
C VAL A 679 3.66 -32.02 16.43
N GLU A 680 3.18 -30.87 16.92
CA GLU A 680 1.75 -30.55 16.98
C GLU A 680 1.46 -29.19 16.34
N ALA A 681 0.31 -29.09 15.68
CA ALA A 681 -0.26 -27.82 15.21
C ALA A 681 -1.46 -27.44 16.07
N VAL A 682 -1.39 -26.29 16.71
CA VAL A 682 -2.47 -25.71 17.53
C VAL A 682 -3.28 -24.76 16.64
N PRO A 683 -4.48 -25.14 16.18
CA PRO A 683 -5.37 -24.22 15.48
C PRO A 683 -5.75 -23.04 16.37
N LEU A 684 -5.78 -21.83 15.81
CA LEU A 684 -6.00 -20.60 16.59
C LEU A 684 -7.31 -19.92 16.21
N ASN A 685 -7.99 -19.31 17.19
CA ASN A 685 -9.07 -18.36 16.93
C ASN A 685 -8.51 -16.97 16.56
N SER A 686 -9.37 -15.97 16.36
CA SER A 686 -8.95 -14.63 15.97
C SER A 686 -8.20 -13.84 17.06
N ALA A 687 -8.31 -14.22 18.33
CA ALA A 687 -7.49 -13.68 19.43
C ALA A 687 -6.10 -14.35 19.52
N GLY A 688 -5.83 -15.36 18.68
CA GLY A 688 -4.61 -16.16 18.71
C GLY A 688 -4.58 -17.16 19.88
N LYS A 689 -5.75 -17.54 20.42
CA LYS A 689 -5.90 -18.57 21.45
C LYS A 689 -6.22 -19.92 20.80
N SER A 690 -5.90 -21.02 21.49
CA SER A 690 -6.20 -22.37 21.00
C SER A 690 -7.69 -22.54 20.70
N MET A 691 -8.00 -23.12 19.55
CA MET A 691 -9.36 -23.39 19.09
C MET A 691 -9.55 -24.89 18.89
N GLY A 692 -10.23 -25.56 19.81
CA GLY A 692 -10.35 -27.02 19.77
C GLY A 692 -9.07 -27.73 20.21
N ARG A 693 -8.86 -28.96 19.75
CA ARG A 693 -7.72 -29.80 20.14
C ARG A 693 -6.52 -29.55 19.22
N SER A 694 -5.30 -29.63 19.77
CA SER A 694 -4.08 -29.71 18.96
C SER A 694 -4.14 -30.88 17.97
N ILE A 695 -3.59 -30.65 16.79
CA ILE A 695 -3.48 -31.63 15.71
C ILE A 695 -2.07 -32.22 15.78
N ARG A 696 -1.96 -33.49 16.16
CA ARG A 696 -0.68 -34.20 16.13
C ARG A 696 -0.28 -34.44 14.68
N ALA A 697 0.89 -33.97 14.29
CA ALA A 697 1.40 -34.19 12.95
C ALA A 697 1.76 -35.68 12.75
N ARG A 698 1.51 -36.18 11.54
CA ARG A 698 1.89 -37.56 11.17
C ARG A 698 3.33 -37.56 10.69
N GLU A 699 4.17 -38.35 11.35
CA GLU A 699 5.58 -38.52 10.99
C GLU A 699 5.72 -39.20 9.62
N LEU A 700 6.68 -38.71 8.83
CA LEU A 700 7.18 -39.28 7.59
C LEU A 700 8.67 -39.59 7.74
N ALA A 701 9.26 -40.27 6.76
CA ALA A 701 10.69 -40.59 6.76
C ALA A 701 11.60 -39.33 6.81
N ASP A 702 11.16 -38.21 6.24
CA ASP A 702 11.93 -36.97 6.09
C ASP A 702 11.16 -35.72 6.57
N GLY A 703 10.13 -35.88 7.40
CA GLY A 703 9.29 -34.76 7.82
C GLY A 703 8.01 -35.10 8.56
N PHE A 704 7.06 -34.16 8.56
CA PHE A 704 5.78 -34.26 9.27
C PHE A 704 4.64 -33.72 8.40
N VAL A 705 3.51 -34.42 8.37
CA VAL A 705 2.29 -33.96 7.68
C VAL A 705 1.31 -33.42 8.70
N ILE A 706 0.87 -32.18 8.48
CA ILE A 706 -0.14 -31.49 9.29
C ILE A 706 -1.42 -31.39 8.45
N PRO A 707 -2.52 -32.09 8.81
CA PRO A 707 -3.81 -31.84 8.18
C PRO A 707 -4.32 -30.45 8.60
N ILE A 708 -4.91 -29.74 7.64
CA ILE A 708 -5.44 -28.37 7.83
C ILE A 708 -6.89 -28.26 7.35
N GLY A 709 -7.59 -27.26 7.87
CA GLY A 709 -8.95 -26.89 7.44
C GLY A 709 -10.06 -27.35 8.38
N GLN A 710 -9.75 -28.10 9.43
CA GLN A 710 -10.68 -28.47 10.51
C GLN A 710 -9.97 -28.42 11.88
N PRO A 711 -10.42 -27.57 12.83
CA PRO A 711 -11.50 -26.58 12.68
C PRO A 711 -11.13 -25.48 11.66
N ALA A 712 -12.11 -24.75 11.15
CA ALA A 712 -11.87 -23.67 10.20
C ALA A 712 -11.08 -22.52 10.86
N THR A 713 -9.84 -22.33 10.42
CA THR A 713 -8.96 -21.24 10.84
C THR A 713 -8.01 -20.84 9.72
N THR A 714 -7.53 -19.59 9.78
CA THR A 714 -6.50 -19.08 8.88
C THR A 714 -5.07 -19.27 9.41
N TRP A 715 -4.88 -19.72 10.66
CA TRP A 715 -3.56 -19.80 11.27
C TRP A 715 -3.42 -20.82 12.41
N TYR A 716 -2.21 -21.37 12.52
CA TYR A 716 -1.82 -22.42 13.46
C TYR A 716 -0.46 -22.07 14.09
N LEU A 717 -0.34 -22.31 15.40
CA LEU A 717 0.97 -22.37 16.05
C LEU A 717 1.49 -23.81 15.96
N VAL A 718 2.58 -24.04 15.24
CA VAL A 718 3.22 -25.36 15.18
C VAL A 718 4.34 -25.43 16.21
N LYS A 719 4.28 -26.40 17.11
CA LYS A 719 5.31 -26.66 18.12
C LYS A 719 6.09 -27.92 17.75
N VAL A 720 7.40 -27.83 17.89
CA VAL A 720 8.35 -28.91 17.60
C VAL A 720 9.14 -29.21 18.87
N GLN A 721 8.85 -30.35 19.49
CA GLN A 721 9.57 -30.87 20.66
C GLN A 721 10.63 -31.86 20.21
N ARG A 722 11.85 -31.67 20.68
CA ARG A 722 13.05 -32.44 20.32
C ARG A 722 13.64 -33.15 21.51
#